data_AF-A0A8H3D350-F1
#
_entry.id   AF-A0A8H3D350-F1
#
_cell.length_a   1.000
_cell.length_b   1.000
_cell.length_c   1.000
_cell.angle_alpha   90.00
_cell.angle_beta   90.00
_cell.angle_gamma   90.00
#
_symmetry.space_group_name_H-M   'P 1'
#
loop_
_entity.id
_entity.type
_entity.pdbx_description
1 polymer ?
#
loop_
_entity_poly.entity_id
_entity_poly.type
_entity_poly.pdbx_seq_one_letter_code
_entity_poly.pdbx_strand_id
1 'polypeptide(L)'
;MAWKSGKYSPVVKRQEAGCVISALDDPFARLSDAAIHIASVAAASQTTQDLAPVILQQAIALDVDSPTTLSLSIFYQISLLIFSGDDTVDHDDNDDGEGKKGKAGSKEPANTAFKQQRLKAWQPILTPKTVLPVLFIVGLCFAPIGGLLIWGSGNVSQITLEYTGCDSASDTFSNLPKYSYKMRSSDSSDAITPPQWQKSQTTETPTSSGTKCTIRFYVPADLQPPVFMYYRLTSFYQNHRRYVKSMDADQLKGNAVSASTLNGGDCKPLAILDNKIVYPCGLIANSMFNDTIGNATLLSPSGTYEFSSKNIAWPGEARKYATRPGYTNLSEIVPPPNWRHKYPNGYNDTNVPDLKSDEHFHNWMRTAGLPTFTKLYGRNDNEVMRSGQYEIVVDYNFPVAQFGGTKAIVISTVSWIGGKNPFLGWAYIAVAALFVVLGIAGTARHLLRPRPLALVKPPLFPLYFLRQLRRPGRRVEAPVDAMSTSFWKNPRAGTKAIIDGVRDNKNAYIMAAWASMGGMYFGWDSGLIGGILSENAFQVAFGLDKVDGTALAALKGNIVSVLQAGCFFGAASSLFLPDKIGRKNSLLFATFIFFIGSIIQSTTLLGGQSQRLGLDQLYVGRAIGGFGVGLSSSVIPTYISECAPREIRGRLAGMYQLMNVTGIMLSFWTNYGLQNHAKSDTDHWTWRAAFIIQMLPGVIMVIGMITQPESPRYLVQRGRIEEAARSLGRLRGRSSEDPAVRGVLAEIIADFEGRAHLSLWQQCKASCKDATTFYRVFIAIILMFFQQWTGTNAINIYSPQIFESLGITGKSSGLFATGIYGVVKVVCTSLALMFALEQAGRKMSLIAGALIQAISMYYIGIYQAVHTSGTVIPASYAAIAFVYIFVLGYSFGWGSVPWAVMAECAPNHTRTLAMALGLMTNWLFNFVISKITPTLLDTIGFGTFLLFGSFSIVMILWTIFFLPETKGISLEHIHEVFEEPLVKRSLADMRPSRARARRAEVLQGTAEADAYGQMEDGSVGDTQKPRVEQIEHRS
;
A
#
# COMPACT_ATOMS: atom_id res chain seq x y z
N MET A 1 38.29 6.59 -66.08
CA MET A 1 39.40 6.27 -65.15
C MET A 1 38.87 5.22 -64.17
N ALA A 2 38.85 3.94 -64.57
CA ALA A 2 39.88 2.91 -64.39
C ALA A 2 39.96 2.37 -62.94
N TRP A 3 39.96 1.07 -62.63
CA TRP A 3 39.48 -0.19 -63.24
C TRP A 3 39.69 -1.28 -62.17
N LYS A 4 38.78 -2.28 -62.11
CA LYS A 4 38.86 -3.67 -61.59
C LYS A 4 37.68 -4.00 -60.66
N SER A 5 36.55 -4.54 -61.14
CA SER A 5 36.27 -5.94 -61.59
C SER A 5 36.40 -6.98 -60.47
N GLY A 6 35.44 -7.83 -60.11
CA GLY A 6 34.11 -8.15 -60.67
C GLY A 6 33.32 -9.05 -59.70
N LYS A 7 31.99 -9.00 -59.79
CA LYS A 7 31.07 -10.10 -60.18
C LYS A 7 30.86 -11.26 -59.19
N TYR A 8 29.63 -11.34 -58.67
CA TYR A 8 28.66 -12.48 -58.66
C TYR A 8 27.88 -12.62 -57.33
N SER A 9 26.56 -12.55 -57.45
CA SER A 9 25.55 -13.16 -56.57
C SER A 9 24.95 -14.36 -57.33
N PRO A 10 24.48 -15.43 -56.66
CA PRO A 10 23.03 -15.73 -56.62
C PRO A 10 22.57 -16.28 -55.23
N VAL A 11 21.40 -16.00 -54.65
CA VAL A 11 20.00 -16.38 -55.00
C VAL A 11 19.65 -17.88 -54.73
N VAL A 12 18.79 -18.11 -53.70
CA VAL A 12 17.70 -19.14 -53.55
C VAL A 12 18.13 -20.58 -53.11
N LYS A 13 17.53 -21.33 -52.14
CA LYS A 13 16.12 -21.66 -51.78
C LYS A 13 16.02 -22.44 -50.42
N ARG A 14 15.00 -22.10 -49.58
CA ARG A 14 13.95 -22.90 -48.86
C ARG A 14 14.22 -24.19 -48.01
N GLN A 15 13.50 -24.25 -46.87
CA GLN A 15 13.05 -25.40 -46.02
C GLN A 15 14.16 -26.16 -45.26
N GLU A 16 14.08 -26.54 -43.97
CA GLU A 16 12.97 -27.00 -43.13
C GLU A 16 13.35 -26.92 -41.61
N ALA A 17 12.41 -27.28 -40.74
CA ALA A 17 12.44 -27.19 -39.28
C ALA A 17 13.55 -28.00 -38.58
N GLY A 18 13.99 -27.53 -37.40
CA GLY A 18 14.89 -28.26 -36.50
C GLY A 18 14.99 -27.61 -35.14
N CYS A 19 14.18 -28.09 -34.20
CA CYS A 19 14.28 -27.87 -32.77
C CYS A 19 15.61 -28.44 -32.25
N VAL A 20 16.42 -27.65 -31.51
CA VAL A 20 17.37 -28.19 -30.54
C VAL A 20 17.27 -27.39 -29.26
N ILE A 21 16.49 -27.96 -28.35
CA ILE A 21 16.58 -27.81 -26.90
C ILE A 21 17.91 -28.44 -26.47
N SER A 22 18.87 -27.65 -26.00
CA SER A 22 19.86 -28.08 -24.98
C SER A 22 20.89 -26.97 -24.66
N ALA A 23 20.61 -26.22 -23.60
CA ALA A 23 21.59 -25.70 -22.63
C ALA A 23 20.81 -24.87 -21.61
N LEU A 24 20.16 -25.57 -20.67
CA LEU A 24 19.59 -25.00 -19.47
C LEU A 24 20.74 -24.68 -18.51
N ASP A 25 21.03 -23.40 -18.31
CA ASP A 25 21.51 -22.87 -17.04
C ASP A 25 21.10 -21.39 -16.90
N ASP A 26 20.11 -21.20 -16.03
CA ASP A 26 19.61 -19.98 -15.39
C ASP A 26 19.48 -18.65 -16.20
N PRO A 27 18.36 -18.43 -16.91
CA PRO A 27 18.02 -17.13 -17.48
C PRO A 27 17.50 -16.10 -16.44
N PHE A 28 17.17 -16.51 -15.20
CA PHE A 28 16.58 -15.63 -14.18
C PHE A 28 17.64 -14.88 -13.36
N ALA A 29 18.82 -15.47 -13.17
CA ALA A 29 19.98 -14.79 -12.56
C ALA A 29 20.45 -13.59 -13.41
N ARG A 30 20.52 -13.74 -14.74
CA ARG A 30 21.04 -12.69 -15.63
C ARG A 30 20.13 -11.46 -15.76
N LEU A 31 18.81 -11.64 -15.65
CA LEU A 31 17.84 -10.52 -15.61
C LEU A 31 17.86 -9.79 -14.27
N SER A 32 18.05 -10.53 -13.16
CA SER A 32 18.30 -10.00 -11.83
C SER A 32 19.59 -9.18 -11.80
N ASP A 33 20.68 -9.73 -12.35
CA ASP A 33 21.98 -9.06 -12.39
C ASP A 33 21.97 -7.85 -13.33
N ALA A 34 21.28 -7.91 -14.47
CA ALA A 34 21.12 -6.75 -15.36
C ALA A 34 20.33 -5.61 -14.69
N ALA A 35 19.29 -5.92 -13.90
CA ALA A 35 18.54 -4.92 -13.14
C ALA A 35 19.37 -4.34 -11.99
N ILE A 36 20.17 -5.17 -11.32
CA ILE A 36 21.14 -4.75 -10.29
C ILE A 36 22.25 -3.89 -10.90
N HIS A 37 22.71 -4.21 -12.11
CA HIS A 37 23.75 -3.45 -12.81
C HIS A 37 23.22 -2.10 -13.33
N ILE A 38 21.97 -2.03 -13.78
CA ILE A 38 21.32 -0.76 -14.15
C ILE A 38 21.07 0.10 -12.90
N ALA A 39 20.66 -0.51 -11.78
CA ALA A 39 20.48 0.18 -10.51
C ALA A 39 21.82 0.65 -9.91
N SER A 40 22.90 -0.12 -10.05
CA SER A 40 24.24 0.26 -9.58
C SER A 40 24.88 1.33 -10.46
N VAL A 41 24.65 1.31 -11.78
CA VAL A 41 25.11 2.36 -12.71
C VAL A 41 24.34 3.67 -12.49
N ALA A 42 23.05 3.61 -12.15
CA ALA A 42 22.29 4.80 -11.74
C ALA A 42 22.76 5.36 -10.38
N ALA A 43 23.19 4.49 -9.46
CA ALA A 43 23.74 4.87 -8.16
C ALA A 43 25.22 5.34 -8.21
N ALA A 44 25.96 4.97 -9.26
CA ALA A 44 27.38 5.29 -9.43
C ALA A 44 27.65 6.60 -10.18
N SER A 45 26.62 7.39 -10.50
CA SER A 45 26.80 8.73 -11.05
C SER A 45 27.39 9.66 -9.98
N GLN A 46 28.69 9.94 -10.11
CA GLN A 46 29.51 10.79 -9.23
C GLN A 46 28.96 12.22 -9.03
N THR A 47 27.96 12.63 -9.82
CA THR A 47 27.30 13.92 -9.73
C THR A 47 26.35 14.11 -8.54
N THR A 48 25.96 13.06 -7.80
CA THR A 48 25.08 13.16 -6.61
C THR A 48 25.82 13.36 -5.28
N GLN A 49 27.13 13.15 -5.23
CA GLN A 49 27.93 13.34 -4.01
C GLN A 49 28.36 14.80 -3.78
N ASP A 50 28.44 15.62 -4.84
CA ASP A 50 28.92 17.02 -4.73
C ASP A 50 27.82 18.06 -4.47
N LEU A 51 26.53 17.72 -4.63
CA LEU A 51 25.41 18.64 -4.36
C LEU A 51 24.91 18.61 -2.90
N ALA A 52 25.18 17.54 -2.16
CA ALA A 52 24.75 17.39 -0.77
C ALA A 52 25.31 18.48 0.18
N PRO A 53 26.58 18.91 0.11
CA PRO A 53 27.09 19.97 0.98
C PRO A 53 26.56 21.38 0.61
N VAL A 54 26.22 21.63 -0.66
CA VAL A 54 25.69 22.94 -1.10
C VAL A 54 24.26 23.17 -0.62
N ILE A 55 23.44 22.12 -0.57
CA ILE A 55 22.07 22.17 0.00
C ILE A 55 22.12 22.24 1.54
N LEU A 56 23.11 21.58 2.16
CA LEU A 56 23.35 21.63 3.61
C LEU A 56 23.72 23.06 4.06
N GLN A 57 24.47 23.80 3.24
CA GLN A 57 24.90 25.17 3.55
C GLN A 57 23.77 26.20 3.39
N GLN A 58 22.77 25.94 2.54
CA GLN A 58 21.55 26.76 2.44
C GLN A 58 20.51 26.44 3.53
N ALA A 59 20.47 25.21 4.04
CA ALA A 59 19.55 24.81 5.10
C ALA A 59 19.99 25.31 6.50
N ILE A 60 21.30 25.47 6.74
CA ILE A 60 21.85 25.99 8.00
C ILE A 60 21.71 27.53 8.10
N ALA A 61 21.49 28.24 6.99
CA ALA A 61 21.34 29.69 6.97
C ALA A 61 19.93 30.21 7.36
N LEU A 62 18.96 29.33 7.60
CA LEU A 62 17.59 29.69 7.98
C LEU A 62 17.33 29.25 9.42
N ASP A 63 17.78 30.07 10.36
CA ASP A 63 17.58 29.96 11.80
C ASP A 63 16.08 30.10 12.15
N VAL A 64 15.33 28.98 12.14
CA VAL A 64 13.88 28.94 12.43
C VAL A 64 13.59 27.94 13.55
N ASP A 65 13.35 28.48 14.74
CA ASP A 65 13.13 27.78 16.02
C ASP A 65 11.84 26.95 16.16
N SER A 66 11.17 26.52 15.07
CA SER A 66 10.11 25.50 15.20
C SER A 66 9.81 24.71 13.90
N PRO A 67 9.83 23.36 13.91
CA PRO A 67 9.51 22.53 12.73
C PRO A 67 8.01 22.56 12.33
N THR A 68 7.13 23.15 13.14
CA THR A 68 5.71 23.38 12.82
C THR A 68 5.52 24.49 11.79
N THR A 69 6.41 25.50 11.74
CA THR A 69 6.35 26.59 10.75
C THR A 69 6.92 26.18 9.39
N LEU A 70 7.89 25.27 9.31
CA LEU A 70 8.38 24.69 8.06
C LEU A 70 7.27 23.90 7.33
N SER A 71 6.48 23.15 8.10
CA SER A 71 5.31 22.42 7.61
C SER A 71 4.29 23.39 7.01
N LEU A 72 3.90 24.43 7.74
CA LEU A 72 2.96 25.45 7.28
C LEU A 72 3.47 26.29 6.10
N SER A 73 4.77 26.60 6.06
CA SER A 73 5.41 27.34 4.96
C SER A 73 5.49 26.51 3.67
N ILE A 74 5.83 25.22 3.77
CA ILE A 74 5.79 24.29 2.63
C ILE A 74 4.35 24.05 2.17
N PHE A 75 3.38 23.93 3.09
CA PHE A 75 1.95 23.87 2.75
C PHE A 75 1.44 25.15 2.08
N TYR A 76 1.92 26.32 2.51
CA TYR A 76 1.59 27.63 1.91
C TYR A 76 2.25 27.79 0.52
N GLN A 77 3.49 27.36 0.35
CA GLN A 77 4.22 27.36 -0.94
C GLN A 77 3.63 26.36 -1.95
N ILE A 78 3.23 25.16 -1.50
CA ILE A 78 2.47 24.19 -2.32
C ILE A 78 1.11 24.78 -2.72
N SER A 79 0.47 25.52 -1.82
CA SER A 79 -0.79 26.22 -2.10
C SER A 79 -0.61 27.44 -3.01
N LEU A 80 0.56 28.08 -3.04
CA LEU A 80 0.87 29.18 -3.97
C LEU A 80 1.29 28.66 -5.34
N LEU A 81 2.04 27.56 -5.44
CA LEU A 81 2.47 26.95 -6.72
C LEU A 81 1.32 26.27 -7.47
N ILE A 82 0.30 25.76 -6.76
CA ILE A 82 -0.91 25.20 -7.39
C ILE A 82 -1.88 26.32 -7.86
N PHE A 83 -1.70 27.57 -7.41
CA PHE A 83 -2.68 28.65 -7.60
C PHE A 83 -2.15 29.95 -8.22
N SER A 84 -0.83 30.15 -8.33
CA SER A 84 -0.23 31.34 -8.95
C SER A 84 0.11 31.06 -10.42
N GLY A 85 -0.91 31.16 -11.26
CA GLY A 85 -0.74 31.54 -12.66
C GLY A 85 -1.54 32.81 -12.83
N ASP A 86 -0.92 33.96 -12.59
CA ASP A 86 -1.50 35.27 -12.90
C ASP A 86 -1.03 35.72 -14.29
N ASP A 87 -2.01 36.27 -14.99
CA ASP A 87 -1.94 36.85 -16.32
C ASP A 87 -1.45 38.29 -16.24
N THR A 88 -0.56 38.71 -17.15
CA THR A 88 -0.54 40.08 -17.70
C THR A 88 0.14 40.06 -19.06
N VAL A 89 -0.62 40.14 -20.15
CA VAL A 89 -0.23 40.89 -21.37
C VAL A 89 -1.52 41.37 -22.04
N ASP A 90 -1.74 42.68 -22.00
CA ASP A 90 -2.69 43.40 -22.83
C ASP A 90 -2.25 43.36 -24.30
N HIS A 91 -3.21 43.20 -25.21
CA HIS A 91 -3.14 43.85 -26.51
C HIS A 91 -4.56 44.05 -27.07
N ASP A 92 -4.97 45.32 -27.10
CA ASP A 92 -5.92 45.86 -28.07
C ASP A 92 -5.35 45.69 -29.49
N ASP A 93 -6.19 45.29 -30.44
CA ASP A 93 -6.53 46.17 -31.57
C ASP A 93 -7.65 45.56 -32.45
N ASN A 94 -8.46 46.50 -32.95
CA ASN A 94 -9.59 46.33 -33.86
C ASN A 94 -9.18 45.78 -35.24
N ASP A 95 -10.06 45.00 -35.88
CA ASP A 95 -10.37 45.25 -37.29
C ASP A 95 -11.78 44.75 -37.67
N ASP A 96 -12.48 45.61 -38.41
CA ASP A 96 -13.83 45.48 -38.92
C ASP A 96 -13.86 44.68 -40.23
N GLY A 97 -15.02 44.07 -40.55
CA GLY A 97 -15.21 43.45 -41.86
C GLY A 97 -16.55 42.77 -42.04
N GLU A 98 -17.57 43.55 -42.41
CA GLU A 98 -18.90 43.08 -42.82
C GLU A 98 -18.87 42.13 -44.02
N GLY A 99 -19.80 41.16 -44.02
CA GLY A 99 -20.18 40.37 -45.19
C GLY A 99 -21.56 39.73 -45.05
N LYS A 100 -22.63 40.46 -45.38
CA LYS A 100 -24.01 39.94 -45.53
C LYS A 100 -24.16 39.12 -46.82
N LYS A 101 -24.82 37.95 -46.74
CA LYS A 101 -25.69 37.26 -47.74
C LYS A 101 -25.94 35.83 -47.22
N GLY A 102 -27.10 35.18 -47.24
CA GLY A 102 -28.47 35.44 -47.66
C GLY A 102 -29.27 34.19 -47.25
N LYS A 103 -30.51 34.34 -46.79
CA LYS A 103 -31.38 33.20 -46.44
C LYS A 103 -31.84 32.48 -47.71
N ALA A 104 -31.44 31.22 -47.88
CA ALA A 104 -32.12 30.27 -48.76
C ALA A 104 -32.48 29.02 -47.94
N GLY A 105 -33.73 28.58 -48.06
CA GLY A 105 -34.34 27.55 -47.23
C GLY A 105 -33.64 26.19 -47.37
N SER A 106 -33.09 25.71 -46.25
CA SER A 106 -32.57 24.35 -46.10
C SER A 106 -33.70 23.32 -46.25
N LYS A 107 -33.59 22.46 -47.27
CA LYS A 107 -34.28 21.17 -47.32
C LYS A 107 -33.51 20.16 -46.45
N GLU A 108 -33.38 20.47 -45.17
CA GLU A 108 -32.87 19.55 -44.17
C GLU A 108 -33.92 18.45 -43.91
N PRO A 109 -33.55 17.16 -43.89
CA PRO A 109 -34.32 16.18 -43.15
C PRO A 109 -34.25 16.55 -41.66
N ALA A 110 -35.37 16.44 -40.95
CA ALA A 110 -35.40 16.80 -39.53
C ALA A 110 -34.34 16.01 -38.73
N ASN A 111 -33.47 16.75 -38.04
CA ASN A 111 -32.55 16.24 -37.02
C ASN A 111 -33.36 15.50 -35.94
N THR A 112 -33.45 14.17 -36.06
CA THR A 112 -34.11 13.33 -35.06
C THR A 112 -33.10 12.87 -34.01
N ALA A 113 -33.54 12.80 -32.75
CA ALA A 113 -32.78 12.39 -31.57
C ALA A 113 -32.13 10.98 -31.65
N PHE A 114 -32.33 10.27 -32.77
CA PHE A 114 -31.81 8.93 -33.02
C PHE A 114 -30.39 8.91 -33.58
N LYS A 115 -29.92 9.98 -34.27
CA LYS A 115 -28.55 10.05 -34.80
C LYS A 115 -27.54 10.75 -33.88
N GLN A 116 -28.01 11.61 -32.97
CA GLN A 116 -27.19 12.18 -31.88
C GLN A 116 -27.68 11.65 -30.53
N GLN A 117 -27.39 10.38 -30.24
CA GLN A 117 -27.49 9.91 -28.86
C GLN A 117 -26.22 10.30 -28.07
N ARG A 118 -26.00 11.60 -27.83
CA ARG A 118 -25.28 12.02 -26.62
C ARG A 118 -26.28 11.94 -25.46
N LEU A 119 -26.49 10.72 -24.96
CA LEU A 119 -27.41 10.48 -23.85
C LEU A 119 -26.76 10.82 -22.51
N LYS A 120 -27.62 11.23 -21.57
CA LYS A 120 -27.29 11.62 -20.19
C LYS A 120 -26.46 10.56 -19.48
N ALA A 121 -25.14 10.67 -19.57
CA ALA A 121 -24.28 10.12 -18.56
C ALA A 121 -24.58 10.88 -17.25
N TRP A 122 -24.89 10.16 -16.18
CA TRP A 122 -24.71 10.72 -14.84
C TRP A 122 -23.22 10.89 -14.63
N GLN A 123 -22.71 11.99 -15.14
CA GLN A 123 -21.45 12.58 -14.72
C GLN A 123 -21.80 13.30 -13.44
N PRO A 124 -21.48 12.78 -12.24
CA PRO A 124 -21.64 13.56 -11.03
C PRO A 124 -20.66 14.72 -11.12
N ILE A 125 -21.01 15.80 -11.82
CA ILE A 125 -20.20 17.00 -11.94
C ILE A 125 -19.78 17.35 -10.52
N LEU A 126 -18.47 17.49 -10.25
CA LEU A 126 -17.95 17.94 -8.96
C LEU A 126 -18.43 19.36 -8.79
N THR A 127 -19.67 19.49 -8.34
CA THR A 127 -20.09 20.70 -7.71
C THR A 127 -19.34 20.73 -6.39
N PRO A 128 -18.72 21.85 -6.03
CA PRO A 128 -18.15 22.04 -4.71
C PRO A 128 -19.12 21.63 -3.58
N LYS A 129 -20.43 21.71 -3.85
CA LYS A 129 -21.51 21.22 -2.98
C LYS A 129 -21.51 19.72 -2.64
N THR A 130 -20.83 18.84 -3.37
CA THR A 130 -20.72 17.40 -3.02
C THR A 130 -19.36 17.04 -2.46
N VAL A 131 -18.30 17.65 -2.99
CA VAL A 131 -16.91 17.35 -2.59
C VAL A 131 -16.59 17.90 -1.21
N LEU A 132 -16.97 19.15 -0.97
CA LEU A 132 -16.63 19.85 0.26
C LEU A 132 -17.27 19.17 1.47
N PRO A 133 -18.58 18.84 1.47
CA PRO A 133 -19.18 18.12 2.59
C PRO A 133 -18.54 16.77 2.84
N VAL A 134 -18.17 16.01 1.80
CA VAL A 134 -17.53 14.70 1.98
C VAL A 134 -16.15 14.83 2.61
N LEU A 135 -15.33 15.80 2.20
CA LEU A 135 -14.04 16.08 2.83
C LEU A 135 -14.21 16.46 4.30
N PHE A 136 -15.20 17.30 4.62
CA PHE A 136 -15.52 17.66 6.01
C PHE A 136 -16.04 16.47 6.82
N ILE A 137 -16.91 15.62 6.26
CA ILE A 137 -17.44 14.42 6.93
C ILE A 137 -16.29 13.46 7.26
N VAL A 138 -15.36 13.22 6.34
CA VAL A 138 -14.20 12.36 6.59
C VAL A 138 -13.32 12.96 7.69
N GLY A 139 -13.03 14.26 7.64
CA GLY A 139 -12.32 14.96 8.73
C GLY A 139 -13.05 14.85 10.09
N LEU A 140 -14.37 15.01 10.09
CA LEU A 140 -15.24 14.88 11.26
C LEU A 140 -15.32 13.46 11.82
N CYS A 141 -15.08 12.43 11.02
CA CYS A 141 -15.00 11.04 11.52
C CYS A 141 -13.62 10.72 12.11
N PHE A 142 -12.54 11.20 11.49
CA PHE A 142 -11.18 10.91 11.93
C PHE A 142 -10.78 11.69 13.20
N ALA A 143 -11.27 12.92 13.36
CA ALA A 143 -10.94 13.76 14.51
C ALA A 143 -11.41 13.18 15.87
N PRO A 144 -12.66 12.68 16.04
CA PRO A 144 -13.10 12.03 17.27
C PRO A 144 -12.34 10.76 17.59
N ILE A 145 -11.99 9.96 16.57
CA ILE A 145 -11.18 8.75 16.75
C ILE A 145 -9.79 9.16 17.26
N GLY A 146 -9.14 10.13 16.61
CA GLY A 146 -7.86 10.67 17.07
C GLY A 146 -7.93 11.21 18.50
N GLY A 147 -8.97 11.97 18.82
CA GLY A 147 -9.22 12.50 20.17
C GLY A 147 -9.40 11.41 21.22
N LEU A 148 -10.16 10.34 20.90
CA LEU A 148 -10.40 9.21 21.79
C LEU A 148 -9.11 8.40 22.06
N LEU A 149 -8.23 8.27 21.07
CA LEU A 149 -6.92 7.63 21.22
C LEU A 149 -5.97 8.49 22.08
N ILE A 150 -5.95 9.82 21.86
CA ILE A 150 -5.18 10.74 22.71
C ILE A 150 -5.70 10.70 24.15
N TRP A 151 -7.02 10.71 24.33
CA TRP A 151 -7.66 10.59 25.64
C TRP A 151 -7.29 9.28 26.33
N GLY A 152 -7.36 8.14 25.62
CA GLY A 152 -6.94 6.83 26.14
C GLY A 152 -5.49 6.83 26.61
N SER A 153 -4.58 7.41 25.82
CA SER A 153 -3.18 7.61 26.24
C SER A 153 -3.02 8.61 27.38
N GLY A 154 -3.90 9.61 27.48
CA GLY A 154 -3.91 10.63 28.53
C GLY A 154 -4.35 10.11 29.89
N ASN A 155 -5.05 8.97 29.93
CA ASN A 155 -5.43 8.29 31.17
C ASN A 155 -4.32 7.42 31.78
N VAL A 156 -3.17 7.29 31.10
CA VAL A 156 -2.04 6.51 31.60
C VAL A 156 -1.09 7.42 32.38
N SER A 157 -0.74 6.99 33.59
CA SER A 157 0.28 7.61 34.43
C SER A 157 1.58 6.82 34.32
N GLN A 158 2.71 7.50 34.17
CA GLN A 158 4.04 6.90 34.07
C GLN A 158 5.06 7.72 34.85
N ILE A 159 5.78 7.07 35.76
CA ILE A 159 6.89 7.63 36.55
C ILE A 159 8.17 6.94 36.11
N THR A 160 9.23 7.69 35.83
CA THR A 160 10.55 7.16 35.45
C THR A 160 11.61 7.74 36.37
N LEU A 161 12.35 6.87 37.05
CA LEU A 161 13.39 7.20 38.02
C LEU A 161 14.71 6.63 37.52
N GLU A 162 15.60 7.47 37.01
CA GLU A 162 16.91 7.05 36.48
C GLU A 162 17.94 7.04 37.61
N TYR A 163 18.36 5.84 38.02
CA TYR A 163 19.26 5.63 39.17
C TYR A 163 20.67 5.25 38.72
N THR A 164 21.08 5.71 37.53
CA THR A 164 22.42 5.47 36.99
C THR A 164 23.45 6.26 37.78
N GLY A 165 24.56 5.62 38.18
CA GLY A 165 25.64 6.27 38.93
C GLY A 165 25.48 6.25 40.46
N CYS A 166 24.56 5.44 41.01
CA CYS A 166 24.30 5.41 42.46
C CYS A 166 25.51 4.95 43.29
N ASP A 167 26.44 4.23 42.66
CA ASP A 167 27.75 3.88 43.21
C ASP A 167 28.61 5.10 43.60
N SER A 168 28.37 6.24 42.94
CA SER A 168 29.01 7.53 43.22
C SER A 168 28.14 8.51 44.05
N ALA A 169 26.95 8.09 44.48
CA ALA A 169 26.05 8.92 45.29
C ALA A 169 26.54 9.05 46.74
N SER A 170 26.06 10.10 47.44
CA SER A 170 26.33 10.33 48.86
C SER A 170 25.69 9.26 49.74
N ASP A 171 26.28 9.02 50.93
CA ASP A 171 25.70 8.21 52.00
C ASP A 171 24.49 8.90 52.68
N THR A 172 24.15 10.11 52.25
CA THR A 172 22.96 10.86 52.67
C THR A 172 22.05 11.15 51.48
N PHE A 173 20.75 11.34 51.73
CA PHE A 173 19.79 11.65 50.67
C PHE A 173 20.15 12.93 49.92
N SER A 174 20.32 12.77 48.62
CA SER A 174 20.52 13.86 47.65
C SER A 174 19.48 13.77 46.54
N ASN A 175 19.26 14.84 45.77
CA ASN A 175 18.28 14.82 44.69
C ASN A 175 18.73 13.88 43.56
N LEU A 176 17.79 13.11 43.02
CA LEU A 176 18.01 12.24 41.87
C LEU A 176 18.26 13.11 40.62
N PRO A 177 19.37 12.93 39.89
CA PRO A 177 19.74 13.82 38.79
C PRO A 177 18.74 13.85 37.63
N LYS A 178 18.08 12.72 37.35
CA LYS A 178 17.19 12.58 36.19
C LYS A 178 15.97 11.73 36.51
N TYR A 179 14.81 12.32 36.31
CA TYR A 179 13.52 11.69 36.53
C TYR A 179 12.47 12.30 35.60
N SER A 180 11.36 11.59 35.41
CA SER A 180 10.25 12.06 34.58
C SER A 180 8.94 11.57 35.14
N TYR A 181 8.02 12.49 35.40
CA TYR A 181 6.63 12.21 35.76
C TYR A 181 5.73 12.59 34.59
N LYS A 182 5.09 11.59 34.01
CA LYS A 182 4.06 11.75 32.98
C LYS A 182 2.76 11.23 33.54
N MET A 183 2.14 12.00 34.43
CA MET A 183 0.87 11.65 35.05
C MET A 183 -0.29 11.68 34.05
N ARG A 184 -1.40 11.04 34.41
CA ARG A 184 -2.66 11.18 33.67
C ARG A 184 -3.10 12.64 33.68
N SER A 185 -3.85 13.07 32.67
CA SER A 185 -4.15 14.50 32.46
C SER A 185 -4.80 15.18 33.67
N SER A 186 -5.65 14.48 34.43
CA SER A 186 -6.30 15.03 35.63
C SER A 186 -5.36 15.28 36.80
N ASP A 187 -4.21 14.61 36.84
CA ASP A 187 -3.26 14.62 37.96
C ASP A 187 -1.93 15.28 37.51
N SER A 188 -1.95 15.98 36.39
CA SER A 188 -0.75 16.57 35.77
C SER A 188 -0.30 17.88 36.42
N SER A 189 -1.17 18.52 37.21
CA SER A 189 -0.92 19.78 37.91
C SER A 189 -0.36 19.62 39.33
N ASP A 190 -0.28 18.40 39.83
CA ASP A 190 0.14 18.15 41.21
C ASP A 190 1.63 18.45 41.39
N ALA A 191 1.98 19.08 42.52
CA ALA A 191 3.35 19.47 42.81
C ALA A 191 4.24 18.23 42.95
N ILE A 192 5.22 18.09 42.06
CA ILE A 192 6.18 16.98 42.09
C ILE A 192 7.34 17.36 43.00
N THR A 193 7.43 16.71 44.15
CA THR A 193 8.63 16.78 44.98
C THR A 193 9.76 16.01 44.27
N PRO A 194 10.95 16.62 44.09
CA PRO A 194 12.08 15.93 43.47
C PRO A 194 12.39 14.61 44.18
N PRO A 195 12.47 13.48 43.47
CA PRO A 195 12.90 12.23 44.07
C PRO A 195 14.33 12.33 44.57
N GLN A 196 14.63 11.61 45.64
CA GLN A 196 15.93 11.58 46.29
C GLN A 196 16.52 10.17 46.24
N TRP A 197 17.83 10.08 46.33
CA TRP A 197 18.55 8.82 46.43
C TRP A 197 19.70 8.91 47.42
N GLN A 198 20.10 7.78 47.98
CA GLN A 198 21.31 7.64 48.79
C GLN A 198 21.95 6.30 48.54
N LYS A 199 23.26 6.25 48.75
CA LYS A 199 24.04 5.02 48.79
C LYS A 199 24.03 4.44 50.20
N SER A 200 23.91 3.12 50.31
CA SER A 200 24.09 2.39 51.56
C SER A 200 25.00 1.19 51.33
N GLN A 201 25.97 0.97 52.22
CA GLN A 201 26.87 -0.19 52.18
C GLN A 201 26.44 -1.19 53.25
N THR A 202 26.33 -2.47 52.90
CA THR A 202 25.99 -3.53 53.86
C THR A 202 27.29 -4.16 54.38
N THR A 203 27.50 -4.18 55.71
CA THR A 203 28.68 -4.77 56.39
C THR A 203 28.48 -6.21 56.87
N GLU A 204 27.58 -6.98 56.24
CA GLU A 204 27.33 -8.36 56.65
C GLU A 204 28.10 -9.36 55.77
N THR A 205 29.13 -9.98 56.39
CA THR A 205 29.98 -11.10 55.94
C THR A 205 31.09 -10.83 54.89
N PRO A 206 32.24 -11.55 54.94
CA PRO A 206 33.48 -11.20 54.22
C PRO A 206 33.45 -11.42 52.70
N THR A 207 32.32 -11.83 52.11
CA THR A 207 32.25 -12.32 50.73
C THR A 207 31.23 -11.62 49.83
N SER A 208 30.53 -10.57 50.28
CA SER A 208 29.65 -9.77 49.39
C SER A 208 29.52 -8.30 49.79
N SER A 209 30.49 -7.47 49.41
CA SER A 209 30.35 -6.00 49.44
C SER A 209 29.44 -5.53 48.28
N GLY A 210 28.12 -5.45 48.51
CA GLY A 210 27.15 -4.93 47.54
C GLY A 210 26.77 -3.47 47.80
N THR A 211 26.66 -2.66 46.73
CA THR A 211 26.14 -1.28 46.84
C THR A 211 24.62 -1.31 46.79
N LYS A 212 23.95 -0.80 47.83
CA LYS A 212 22.49 -0.59 47.83
C LYS A 212 22.16 0.86 47.51
N CYS A 213 21.17 1.04 46.65
CA CYS A 213 20.64 2.35 46.28
C CYS A 213 19.23 2.50 46.85
N THR A 214 19.04 3.40 47.81
CA THR A 214 17.71 3.69 48.36
C THR A 214 17.15 4.91 47.64
N ILE A 215 16.02 4.75 46.96
CA ILE A 215 15.36 5.80 46.17
C ILE A 215 14.05 6.17 46.85
N ARG A 216 13.90 7.45 47.22
CA ARG A 216 12.67 8.05 47.72
C ARG A 216 12.00 8.85 46.62
N PHE A 217 10.73 8.57 46.35
CA PHE A 217 9.98 9.30 45.33
C PHE A 217 8.54 9.53 45.80
N TYR A 218 7.97 10.65 45.39
CA TYR A 218 6.59 10.98 45.70
C TYR A 218 5.68 10.48 44.57
N VAL A 219 4.60 9.80 44.92
CA VAL A 219 3.50 9.48 44.01
C VAL A 219 2.45 10.57 44.19
N PRO A 220 2.23 11.44 43.19
CA PRO A 220 1.39 12.62 43.37
C PRO A 220 -0.11 12.29 43.49
N ALA A 221 -0.58 11.24 42.82
CA ALA A 221 -1.98 10.82 42.82
C ALA A 221 -2.12 9.30 42.80
N ASP A 222 -3.26 8.80 43.28
CA ASP A 222 -3.58 7.37 43.37
C ASP A 222 -3.51 6.68 41.99
N LEU A 223 -2.63 5.70 41.86
CA LEU A 223 -2.52 4.87 40.66
C LEU A 223 -3.44 3.65 40.79
N GLN A 224 -4.45 3.60 39.93
CA GLN A 224 -5.40 2.48 39.89
C GLN A 224 -4.76 1.21 39.30
N PRO A 225 -5.13 0.02 39.78
CA PRO A 225 -4.64 -1.24 39.24
C PRO A 225 -5.14 -1.48 37.81
N PRO A 226 -4.37 -2.17 36.95
CA PRO A 226 -3.06 -2.77 37.26
C PRO A 226 -1.91 -1.74 37.19
N VAL A 227 -1.01 -1.81 38.17
CA VAL A 227 0.22 -1.01 38.24
C VAL A 227 1.41 -1.91 37.88
N PHE A 228 2.19 -1.49 36.89
CA PHE A 228 3.34 -2.22 36.39
C PHE A 228 4.63 -1.51 36.76
N MET A 229 5.63 -2.29 37.19
CA MET A 229 7.00 -1.86 37.36
C MET A 229 7.85 -2.47 36.26
N TYR A 230 8.52 -1.62 35.50
CA TYR A 230 9.48 -2.00 34.49
C TYR A 230 10.88 -1.55 34.91
N TYR A 231 11.90 -2.28 34.49
CA TYR A 231 13.22 -1.68 34.34
C TYR A 231 13.37 -1.19 32.90
N ARG A 232 14.13 -0.11 32.74
CA ARG A 232 14.47 0.50 31.46
C ARG A 232 15.98 0.49 31.30
N LEU A 233 16.45 0.05 30.14
CA LEU A 233 17.84 0.16 29.72
C LEU A 233 17.93 1.00 28.45
N THR A 234 18.98 1.81 28.36
CA THR A 234 19.33 2.58 27.17
C THR A 234 20.69 2.13 26.64
N SER A 235 20.93 2.36 25.35
CA SER A 235 22.18 2.00 24.66
C SER A 235 22.59 0.52 24.79
N PHE A 236 21.63 -0.39 24.99
CA PHE A 236 21.89 -1.82 25.16
C PHE A 236 21.31 -2.63 23.98
N TYR A 237 22.17 -3.05 23.06
CA TYR A 237 21.81 -3.61 21.76
C TYR A 237 21.49 -5.11 21.81
N GLN A 238 20.35 -5.48 22.42
CA GLN A 238 19.90 -6.88 22.44
C GLN A 238 19.57 -7.43 21.05
N ASN A 239 19.34 -6.57 20.07
CA ASN A 239 19.06 -6.91 18.68
C ASN A 239 20.33 -7.29 17.88
N HIS A 240 21.53 -7.14 18.45
CA HIS A 240 22.76 -7.45 17.74
C HIS A 240 22.86 -8.95 17.45
N ARG A 241 23.06 -9.34 16.19
CA ARG A 241 23.06 -10.74 15.72
C ARG A 241 23.89 -11.68 16.61
N ARG A 242 25.15 -11.32 16.92
CA ARG A 242 26.04 -12.16 17.74
C ARG A 242 25.51 -12.35 19.16
N TYR A 243 24.79 -11.38 19.70
CA TYR A 243 24.19 -11.46 21.01
C TYR A 243 22.97 -12.40 20.98
N VAL A 244 22.07 -12.23 20.01
CA VAL A 244 20.85 -13.05 19.86
C VAL A 244 21.17 -14.51 19.55
N LYS A 245 22.17 -14.77 18.69
CA LYS A 245 22.58 -16.15 18.37
C LYS A 245 23.26 -16.86 19.54
N SER A 246 23.83 -16.12 20.49
CA SER A 246 24.63 -16.71 21.56
C SER A 246 23.79 -17.35 22.65
N MET A 247 23.28 -18.55 22.38
CA MET A 247 22.54 -19.44 23.28
C MET A 247 22.38 -20.83 22.65
N ASP A 248 22.08 -21.85 23.46
CA ASP A 248 21.79 -23.21 22.98
C ASP A 248 20.40 -23.65 23.46
N ALA A 249 19.52 -23.98 22.51
CA ALA A 249 18.13 -24.29 22.81
C ALA A 249 17.94 -25.66 23.47
N ASP A 250 18.80 -26.63 23.16
CA ASP A 250 18.70 -27.98 23.74
C ASP A 250 19.18 -27.97 25.19
N GLN A 251 20.24 -27.20 25.48
CA GLN A 251 20.71 -26.95 26.84
C GLN A 251 19.63 -26.30 27.71
N LEU A 252 18.92 -25.29 27.17
CA LEU A 252 17.81 -24.62 27.88
C LEU A 252 16.60 -25.53 28.12
N LYS A 253 16.33 -26.46 27.19
CA LYS A 253 15.29 -27.50 27.34
C LYS A 253 15.69 -28.63 28.31
N GLY A 254 16.87 -28.57 28.92
CA GLY A 254 17.34 -29.55 29.89
C GLY A 254 17.99 -30.78 29.25
N ASN A 255 18.38 -30.73 27.98
CA ASN A 255 19.21 -31.78 27.39
C ASN A 255 20.69 -31.51 27.69
N ALA A 256 21.44 -32.50 28.15
CA ALA A 256 22.89 -32.35 28.29
C ALA A 256 23.56 -32.28 26.92
N VAL A 257 24.42 -31.28 26.71
CA VAL A 257 25.14 -31.05 25.46
C VAL A 257 26.64 -31.07 25.76
N SER A 258 27.43 -31.78 24.96
CA SER A 258 28.88 -31.89 25.20
C SER A 258 29.61 -30.57 24.96
N ALA A 259 30.73 -30.38 25.67
CA ALA A 259 31.57 -29.19 25.56
C ALA A 259 32.07 -28.92 24.11
N SER A 260 32.43 -29.96 23.36
CA SER A 260 32.87 -29.83 21.96
C SER A 260 31.77 -29.29 21.04
N THR A 261 30.52 -29.72 21.24
CA THR A 261 29.36 -29.26 20.48
C THR A 261 29.03 -27.81 20.82
N LEU A 262 29.04 -27.43 22.10
CA LEU A 262 28.77 -26.06 22.53
C LEU A 262 29.86 -25.08 22.05
N ASN A 263 31.13 -25.50 22.05
CA ASN A 263 32.25 -24.71 21.56
C ASN A 263 32.38 -24.74 20.04
N GLY A 264 31.69 -25.64 19.33
CA GLY A 264 31.55 -25.63 17.87
C GLY A 264 30.33 -24.84 17.40
N GLY A 265 29.30 -24.73 18.23
CA GLY A 265 27.99 -24.17 17.91
C GLY A 265 27.79 -22.71 18.32
N ASP A 266 26.53 -22.38 18.57
CA ASP A 266 26.05 -21.00 18.70
C ASP A 266 26.34 -20.35 20.05
N CYS A 267 26.68 -21.11 21.10
CA CYS A 267 26.94 -20.58 22.45
C CYS A 267 28.22 -19.73 22.60
N LYS A 268 28.99 -19.52 21.53
CA LYS A 268 30.17 -18.65 21.54
C LYS A 268 29.81 -17.20 21.87
N PRO A 269 30.68 -16.46 22.57
CA PRO A 269 31.97 -16.88 23.12
C PRO A 269 31.87 -17.58 24.49
N LEU A 270 30.68 -17.69 25.08
CA LEU A 270 30.48 -18.19 26.45
C LEU A 270 29.92 -19.63 26.47
N ALA A 271 30.62 -20.52 25.78
CA ALA A 271 30.29 -21.95 25.76
C ALA A 271 31.03 -22.73 26.87
N ILE A 272 32.31 -22.42 27.07
CA ILE A 272 33.21 -23.08 28.03
C ILE A 272 33.94 -22.01 28.83
N LEU A 273 34.12 -22.26 30.12
CA LEU A 273 34.92 -21.43 31.02
C LEU A 273 35.73 -22.38 31.93
N ASP A 274 37.05 -22.20 32.00
CA ASP A 274 37.95 -23.03 32.82
C ASP A 274 37.80 -24.55 32.57
N ASN A 275 37.72 -24.97 31.30
CA ASN A 275 37.44 -26.35 30.85
C ASN A 275 36.08 -26.94 31.31
N LYS A 276 35.17 -26.12 31.84
CA LYS A 276 33.82 -26.53 32.24
C LYS A 276 32.75 -25.88 31.36
N ILE A 277 31.60 -26.54 31.22
CA ILE A 277 30.50 -26.08 30.38
C ILE A 277 29.78 -24.92 31.07
N VAL A 278 29.56 -23.81 30.39
CA VAL A 278 28.74 -22.72 30.96
C VAL A 278 27.26 -23.11 30.88
N TYR A 279 26.52 -23.00 31.97
CA TYR A 279 25.08 -23.29 32.02
C TYR A 279 24.28 -22.20 32.76
N PRO A 280 23.24 -21.61 32.15
CA PRO A 280 22.94 -21.63 30.71
C PRO A 280 24.01 -20.87 29.90
N CYS A 281 24.45 -21.44 28.77
CA CYS A 281 25.49 -20.83 27.94
C CYS A 281 24.97 -19.66 27.11
N GLY A 282 25.91 -18.80 26.70
CA GLY A 282 25.66 -17.72 25.75
C GLY A 282 25.49 -16.31 26.35
N LEU A 283 25.56 -15.30 25.48
CA LEU A 283 25.63 -13.89 25.87
C LEU A 283 24.33 -13.37 26.46
N ILE A 284 23.16 -13.87 26.02
CA ILE A 284 21.86 -13.39 26.52
C ILE A 284 21.72 -13.74 27.99
N ALA A 285 21.93 -15.02 28.34
CA ALA A 285 21.87 -15.49 29.71
C ALA A 285 22.94 -14.80 30.59
N ASN A 286 24.18 -14.69 30.10
CA ASN A 286 25.25 -14.03 30.85
C ASN A 286 24.93 -12.56 31.14
N SER A 287 24.31 -11.84 30.21
CA SER A 287 24.01 -10.42 30.42
C SER A 287 22.68 -10.17 31.12
N MET A 288 22.06 -11.20 31.73
CA MET A 288 20.82 -11.06 32.49
C MET A 288 20.90 -9.89 33.46
N PHE A 289 19.87 -9.03 33.41
CA PHE A 289 19.72 -7.94 34.36
C PHE A 289 19.68 -8.48 35.78
N ASN A 290 20.64 -8.05 36.60
CA ASN A 290 20.90 -8.60 37.93
C ASN A 290 20.77 -7.56 39.06
N ASP A 291 20.31 -6.35 38.75
CA ASP A 291 19.82 -5.45 39.81
C ASP A 291 18.57 -6.08 40.44
N THR A 292 18.50 -6.11 41.76
CA THR A 292 17.31 -6.56 42.48
C THR A 292 16.56 -5.34 42.98
N ILE A 293 15.33 -5.16 42.51
CA ILE A 293 14.45 -4.06 42.90
C ILE A 293 13.49 -4.60 43.97
N GLY A 294 13.52 -4.01 45.16
CA GLY A 294 12.63 -4.34 46.26
C GLY A 294 11.21 -3.76 46.10
N ASN A 295 10.32 -4.15 47.01
CA ASN A 295 8.96 -3.60 47.08
C ASN A 295 8.98 -2.12 47.46
N ALA A 296 7.93 -1.39 47.08
CA ALA A 296 7.81 0.03 47.40
C ALA A 296 7.18 0.20 48.78
N THR A 297 7.86 0.88 49.70
CA THR A 297 7.36 1.13 51.05
C THR A 297 6.85 2.56 51.17
N LEU A 298 5.56 2.71 51.46
CA LEU A 298 4.94 3.99 51.78
C LEU A 298 5.41 4.43 53.18
N LEU A 299 5.96 5.63 53.31
CA LEU A 299 6.56 6.11 54.56
C LEU A 299 5.52 6.60 55.58
N SER A 300 4.39 7.14 55.11
CA SER A 300 3.31 7.65 55.98
C SER A 300 1.96 7.63 55.25
N PRO A 301 0.96 6.85 55.71
CA PRO A 301 1.06 5.82 56.74
C PRO A 301 1.99 4.68 56.31
N SER A 302 2.71 4.07 57.25
CA SER A 302 3.66 3.00 56.95
C SER A 302 2.96 1.78 56.33
N GLY A 303 3.32 1.39 55.11
CA GLY A 303 2.77 0.21 54.45
C GLY A 303 3.60 -0.21 53.24
N THR A 304 3.62 -1.50 52.93
CA THR A 304 4.37 -2.04 51.78
C THR A 304 3.43 -2.29 50.61
N TYR A 305 3.75 -1.74 49.44
CA TYR A 305 3.08 -2.05 48.18
C TYR A 305 3.87 -3.17 47.47
N GLU A 306 3.28 -4.36 47.45
CA GLU A 306 3.95 -5.56 46.93
C GLU A 306 3.77 -5.69 45.42
N PHE A 307 4.88 -5.88 44.70
CA PHE A 307 4.83 -6.22 43.29
C PHE A 307 5.00 -7.73 43.11
N SER A 308 4.11 -8.36 42.38
CA SER A 308 4.22 -9.77 42.02
C SER A 308 5.23 -9.94 40.88
N SER A 309 6.14 -10.90 41.04
CA SER A 309 7.01 -11.42 39.98
C SER A 309 6.37 -12.54 39.16
N LYS A 310 5.09 -12.85 39.40
CA LYS A 310 4.29 -13.82 38.65
C LYS A 310 3.42 -13.14 37.61
N ASN A 311 3.16 -13.83 36.50
CA ASN A 311 2.42 -13.30 35.34
C ASN A 311 3.06 -12.03 34.73
N ILE A 312 4.38 -11.93 34.83
CA ILE A 312 5.19 -10.89 34.18
C ILE A 312 5.71 -11.35 32.81
N ALA A 313 5.78 -12.67 32.58
CA ALA A 313 6.11 -13.28 31.30
C ALA A 313 4.87 -13.93 30.63
N TRP A 314 4.95 -14.19 29.32
CA TRP A 314 3.86 -14.89 28.64
C TRP A 314 3.80 -16.36 29.11
N PRO A 315 2.60 -16.92 29.37
CA PRO A 315 2.46 -18.30 29.85
C PRO A 315 3.13 -19.37 28.97
N GLY A 316 3.30 -19.07 27.67
CA GLY A 316 3.97 -19.97 26.73
C GLY A 316 5.49 -20.06 26.88
N GLU A 317 6.15 -19.06 27.48
CA GLU A 317 7.62 -18.96 27.54
C GLU A 317 8.24 -20.04 28.42
N ALA A 318 7.58 -20.41 29.52
CA ALA A 318 8.05 -21.46 30.43
C ALA A 318 8.30 -22.80 29.71
N ARG A 319 7.62 -23.08 28.59
CA ARG A 319 7.81 -24.32 27.82
C ARG A 319 9.16 -24.42 27.11
N LYS A 320 9.90 -23.30 26.99
CA LYS A 320 11.24 -23.28 26.37
C LYS A 320 12.34 -23.72 27.33
N TYR A 321 12.03 -23.82 28.62
CA TYR A 321 13.01 -24.04 29.68
C TYR A 321 12.67 -25.27 30.51
N ALA A 322 13.70 -26.01 30.93
CA ALA A 322 13.56 -27.10 31.90
C ALA A 322 13.73 -26.62 33.33
N THR A 323 13.18 -27.40 34.27
CA THR A 323 13.33 -27.16 35.71
C THR A 323 14.72 -27.54 36.25
N ARG A 324 15.41 -28.46 35.57
CA ARG A 324 16.78 -28.87 35.90
C ARG A 324 17.60 -29.09 34.64
N PRO A 325 18.92 -28.86 34.70
CA PRO A 325 19.83 -29.26 33.63
C PRO A 325 19.85 -30.79 33.46
N GLY A 326 20.08 -31.26 32.23
CA GLY A 326 20.23 -32.69 31.94
C GLY A 326 21.58 -33.31 32.29
N TYR A 327 22.49 -32.55 32.90
CA TYR A 327 23.83 -33.02 33.28
C TYR A 327 23.77 -33.84 34.56
N THR A 328 24.29 -35.07 34.53
CA THR A 328 24.30 -36.00 35.68
C THR A 328 25.32 -35.63 36.75
N ASN A 329 26.41 -34.96 36.36
CA ASN A 329 27.44 -34.45 37.29
C ASN A 329 27.52 -32.92 37.20
N LEU A 330 27.02 -32.23 38.23
CA LEU A 330 27.02 -30.76 38.27
C LEU A 330 28.42 -30.14 38.35
N SER A 331 29.45 -30.93 38.64
CA SER A 331 30.86 -30.48 38.66
C SER A 331 31.40 -30.13 37.27
N GLU A 332 30.72 -30.61 36.21
CA GLU A 332 31.05 -30.40 34.79
C GLU A 332 30.53 -29.06 34.26
N ILE A 333 29.59 -28.44 34.95
CA ILE A 333 28.98 -27.17 34.57
C ILE A 333 29.38 -26.03 35.51
N VAL A 334 29.38 -24.80 34.99
CA VAL A 334 29.64 -23.58 35.74
C VAL A 334 28.63 -22.49 35.39
N PRO A 335 28.29 -21.61 36.34
CA PRO A 335 27.42 -20.47 36.07
C PRO A 335 28.08 -19.48 35.10
N PRO A 336 27.28 -18.70 34.35
CA PRO A 336 27.80 -17.60 33.54
C PRO A 336 28.67 -16.63 34.36
N PRO A 337 29.68 -15.98 33.75
CA PRO A 337 30.55 -15.05 34.46
C PRO A 337 29.84 -13.99 35.32
N ASN A 338 28.76 -13.39 34.81
CA ASN A 338 28.00 -12.37 35.56
C ASN A 338 27.06 -12.95 36.62
N TRP A 339 26.92 -14.28 36.68
CA TRP A 339 26.15 -14.98 37.70
C TRP A 339 27.02 -15.42 38.89
N ARG A 340 28.34 -15.21 38.83
CA ARG A 340 29.29 -15.61 39.88
C ARG A 340 28.95 -15.06 41.27
N HIS A 341 28.37 -13.87 41.36
CA HIS A 341 27.91 -13.33 42.66
C HIS A 341 26.72 -14.11 43.24
N LYS A 342 25.83 -14.63 42.37
CA LYS A 342 24.70 -15.48 42.78
C LYS A 342 25.13 -16.91 43.10
N TYR A 343 26.20 -17.38 42.45
CA TYR A 343 26.73 -18.75 42.56
C TYR A 343 28.25 -18.75 42.81
N PRO A 344 28.73 -18.28 43.98
CA PRO A 344 30.16 -18.08 44.24
C PRO A 344 30.96 -19.39 44.24
N ASN A 345 30.33 -20.49 44.64
CA ASN A 345 30.95 -21.83 44.68
C ASN A 345 30.49 -22.73 43.50
N GLY A 346 29.90 -22.16 42.45
CA GLY A 346 29.31 -22.92 41.34
C GLY A 346 27.97 -23.57 41.68
N TYR A 347 27.57 -24.57 40.89
CA TYR A 347 26.30 -25.29 41.06
C TYR A 347 26.43 -26.55 41.93
N ASN A 348 25.41 -26.82 42.73
CA ASN A 348 25.19 -28.01 43.55
C ASN A 348 23.72 -28.45 43.43
N ASP A 349 23.37 -29.62 43.98
CA ASP A 349 22.01 -30.20 43.83
C ASP A 349 20.87 -29.34 44.39
N THR A 350 21.20 -28.37 45.23
CA THR A 350 20.24 -27.51 45.95
C THR A 350 20.13 -26.09 45.38
N ASN A 351 21.16 -25.58 44.69
CA ASN A 351 21.24 -24.19 44.24
C ASN A 351 21.11 -24.03 42.71
N VAL A 352 21.06 -25.13 41.95
CA VAL A 352 20.91 -25.08 40.49
C VAL A 352 19.65 -24.29 40.09
N PRO A 353 19.73 -23.36 39.10
CA PRO A 353 18.61 -22.48 38.76
C PRO A 353 17.46 -23.24 38.08
N ASP A 354 16.23 -23.03 38.56
CA ASP A 354 15.01 -23.43 37.86
C ASP A 354 14.62 -22.36 36.84
N LEU A 355 15.12 -22.51 35.62
CA LEU A 355 14.85 -21.59 34.51
C LEU A 355 13.39 -21.63 34.06
N LYS A 356 12.62 -22.69 34.39
CA LYS A 356 11.23 -22.83 33.99
C LYS A 356 10.29 -21.97 34.84
N SER A 357 10.60 -21.78 36.12
CA SER A 357 9.79 -20.96 37.03
C SER A 357 10.26 -19.50 37.15
N ASP A 358 11.45 -19.17 36.61
CA ASP A 358 12.02 -17.82 36.61
C ASP A 358 11.47 -16.94 35.47
N GLU A 359 10.38 -16.22 35.75
CA GLU A 359 9.76 -15.31 34.76
C GLU A 359 10.62 -14.07 34.43
N HIS A 360 11.53 -13.66 35.33
CA HIS A 360 12.49 -12.58 35.02
C HIS A 360 13.48 -13.04 33.97
N PHE A 361 13.93 -14.29 34.06
CA PHE A 361 14.75 -14.93 33.02
C PHE A 361 13.99 -14.99 31.70
N HIS A 362 12.72 -15.41 31.70
CA HIS A 362 11.90 -15.44 30.46
C HIS A 362 11.79 -14.06 29.82
N ASN A 363 11.51 -13.03 30.62
CA ASN A 363 11.44 -11.65 30.15
C ASN A 363 12.78 -11.15 29.61
N TRP A 364 13.89 -11.51 30.25
CA TRP A 364 15.22 -11.14 29.77
C TRP A 364 15.58 -11.82 28.45
N MET A 365 15.31 -13.12 28.33
CA MET A 365 15.61 -13.92 27.14
C MET A 365 14.86 -13.46 25.89
N ARG A 366 13.71 -12.78 26.04
CA ARG A 366 13.03 -12.10 24.94
C ARG A 366 13.75 -10.80 24.58
N THR A 367 14.63 -10.86 23.57
CA THR A 367 15.43 -9.70 23.14
C THR A 367 14.57 -8.54 22.64
N ALA A 368 14.99 -7.32 22.97
CA ALA A 368 14.37 -6.11 22.46
C ALA A 368 14.89 -5.79 21.06
N GLY A 369 14.01 -5.31 20.17
CA GLY A 369 14.38 -4.88 18.81
C GLY A 369 15.11 -3.54 18.74
N LEU A 370 15.03 -2.73 19.80
CA LEU A 370 15.67 -1.42 19.91
C LEU A 370 16.68 -1.38 21.07
N PRO A 371 17.73 -0.54 20.99
CA PRO A 371 18.74 -0.39 22.04
C PRO A 371 18.23 0.30 23.31
N THR A 372 17.08 0.99 23.21
CA THR A 372 16.36 1.52 24.36
C THR A 372 15.07 0.75 24.51
N PHE A 373 14.88 0.09 25.65
CA PHE A 373 13.73 -0.75 25.90
C PHE A 373 13.34 -0.77 27.38
N THR A 374 12.10 -1.18 27.63
CA THR A 374 11.56 -1.45 28.95
C THR A 374 11.10 -2.90 29.02
N LYS A 375 11.42 -3.62 30.10
CA LYS A 375 10.80 -4.94 30.35
C LYS A 375 10.18 -4.99 31.72
N LEU A 376 9.11 -5.78 31.80
CA LEU A 376 8.30 -5.90 33.00
C LEU A 376 9.12 -6.61 34.07
N TYR A 377 9.24 -5.97 35.22
CA TYR A 377 9.90 -6.50 36.41
C TYR A 377 8.87 -7.02 37.41
N GLY A 378 7.81 -6.26 37.68
CA GLY A 378 6.76 -6.66 38.60
C GLY A 378 5.42 -6.04 38.24
N ARG A 379 4.34 -6.63 38.73
CA ARG A 379 2.97 -6.12 38.53
C ARG A 379 2.13 -6.28 39.77
N ASN A 380 1.18 -5.38 39.99
CA ASN A 380 0.15 -5.53 41.01
C ASN A 380 -1.20 -5.20 40.36
N ASP A 381 -2.08 -6.20 40.32
CA ASP A 381 -3.36 -6.14 39.60
C ASP A 381 -4.55 -5.84 40.51
N ASN A 382 -4.35 -5.80 41.83
CA ASN A 382 -5.43 -5.79 42.81
C ASN A 382 -5.44 -4.53 43.67
N GLU A 383 -4.27 -3.98 43.99
CA GLU A 383 -4.15 -2.88 44.95
C GLU A 383 -3.88 -1.54 44.26
N VAL A 384 -4.52 -0.49 44.79
CA VAL A 384 -4.28 0.90 44.40
C VAL A 384 -2.98 1.38 45.04
N MET A 385 -2.05 1.90 44.25
CA MET A 385 -0.86 2.58 44.79
C MET A 385 -1.25 4.01 45.16
N ARG A 386 -1.45 4.27 46.45
CA ARG A 386 -1.96 5.55 46.97
C ARG A 386 -0.96 6.69 46.77
N SER A 387 -1.44 7.92 46.75
CA SER A 387 -0.61 9.11 46.81
C SER A 387 0.21 9.15 48.11
N GLY A 388 1.48 9.52 48.02
CA GLY A 388 2.39 9.54 49.16
C GLY A 388 3.85 9.33 48.81
N GLN A 389 4.71 9.40 49.82
CA GLN A 389 6.15 9.22 49.64
C GLN A 389 6.53 7.75 49.79
N TYR A 390 7.08 7.19 48.71
CA TYR A 390 7.54 5.81 48.64
C TYR A 390 9.06 5.73 48.70
N GLU A 391 9.55 4.64 49.28
CA GLU A 391 10.95 4.25 49.29
C GLU A 391 11.10 2.87 48.65
N ILE A 392 12.00 2.76 47.66
CA ILE A 392 12.40 1.50 47.02
C ILE A 392 13.91 1.31 47.24
N VAL A 393 14.29 0.11 47.65
CA VAL A 393 15.70 -0.29 47.77
C VAL A 393 16.08 -1.11 46.54
N VAL A 394 17.18 -0.74 45.89
CA VAL A 394 17.72 -1.42 44.70
C VAL A 394 19.12 -1.93 45.01
N ASP A 395 19.35 -3.22 44.82
CA ASP A 395 20.71 -3.77 44.81
C ASP A 395 21.37 -3.42 43.47
N TYR A 396 22.42 -2.61 43.51
CA TYR A 396 23.05 -2.01 42.34
C TYR A 396 24.17 -2.93 41.80
N ASN A 397 23.82 -3.87 40.94
CA ASN A 397 24.70 -4.94 40.45
C ASN A 397 24.97 -4.91 38.94
N PHE A 398 24.11 -4.25 38.15
CA PHE A 398 24.19 -4.25 36.69
C PHE A 398 24.97 -3.03 36.18
N PRO A 399 26.18 -3.21 35.60
CA PRO A 399 27.03 -2.10 35.17
C PRO A 399 26.61 -1.58 33.78
N VAL A 400 26.13 -0.33 33.71
CA VAL A 400 25.74 0.31 32.44
C VAL A 400 26.80 1.26 31.86
N ALA A 401 27.74 1.71 32.69
CA ALA A 401 28.79 2.66 32.29
C ALA A 401 29.70 2.11 31.18
N GLN A 402 29.94 0.79 31.18
CA GLN A 402 30.83 0.12 30.22
C GLN A 402 30.38 0.23 28.76
N PHE A 403 29.09 0.49 28.52
CA PHE A 403 28.52 0.64 27.19
C PHE A 403 27.79 1.99 26.99
N GLY A 404 28.06 2.97 27.86
CA GLY A 404 27.46 4.31 27.77
C GLY A 404 25.93 4.31 27.88
N GLY A 405 25.37 3.34 28.61
CA GLY A 405 23.94 3.21 28.83
C GLY A 405 23.47 3.79 30.15
N THR A 406 22.15 3.84 30.32
CA THR A 406 21.49 4.24 31.57
C THR A 406 20.47 3.18 31.98
N LYS A 407 20.22 3.09 33.28
CA LYS A 407 19.19 2.26 33.90
C LYS A 407 18.20 3.08 34.71
N ALA A 408 16.93 2.75 34.59
CA ALA A 408 15.85 3.43 35.28
C ALA A 408 14.72 2.46 35.70
N ILE A 409 14.03 2.79 36.79
CA ILE A 409 12.77 2.17 37.17
C ILE A 409 11.64 2.95 36.50
N VAL A 410 10.68 2.25 35.91
CA VAL A 410 9.50 2.85 35.29
C VAL A 410 8.25 2.24 35.92
N ILE A 411 7.47 3.05 36.63
CA ILE A 411 6.17 2.65 37.18
C ILE A 411 5.10 3.19 36.24
N SER A 412 4.19 2.35 35.74
CA SER A 412 3.17 2.77 34.79
C SER A 412 1.84 2.06 35.02
N THR A 413 0.74 2.77 34.82
CA THR A 413 -0.58 2.15 34.61
C THR A 413 -0.76 1.78 33.13
N VAL A 414 -1.89 1.18 32.77
CA VAL A 414 -2.29 0.92 31.38
C VAL A 414 -3.71 1.41 31.14
N SER A 415 -4.02 1.63 29.87
CA SER A 415 -5.36 1.92 29.37
C SER A 415 -5.84 0.76 28.49
N TRP A 416 -7.08 0.85 28.01
CA TRP A 416 -7.62 -0.11 27.03
C TRP A 416 -6.81 -0.17 25.72
N ILE A 417 -6.00 0.86 25.43
CA ILE A 417 -5.10 0.91 24.26
C ILE A 417 -3.66 0.47 24.59
N GLY A 418 -3.40 0.08 25.84
CA GLY A 418 -2.09 -0.31 26.35
C GLY A 418 -1.37 0.81 27.10
N GLY A 419 -0.04 0.82 27.00
CA GLY A 419 0.82 1.80 27.65
C GLY A 419 0.67 3.22 27.08
N LYS A 420 1.30 4.20 27.73
CA LYS A 420 1.21 5.61 27.35
C LYS A 420 1.84 5.85 25.97
N ASN A 421 1.01 5.94 24.93
CA ASN A 421 1.44 6.27 23.58
C ASN A 421 0.42 7.18 22.85
N PRO A 422 0.59 8.52 22.91
CA PRO A 422 -0.34 9.46 22.28
C PRO A 422 -0.17 9.51 20.75
N PHE A 423 0.79 8.78 20.19
CA PHE A 423 1.17 8.85 18.78
C PHE A 423 0.04 8.54 17.84
N LEU A 424 -0.57 7.39 18.04
CA LEU A 424 -1.60 6.90 17.14
C LEU A 424 -2.75 7.90 17.06
N GLY A 425 -3.09 8.56 18.17
CA GLY A 425 -4.11 9.61 18.18
C GLY A 425 -3.71 10.88 17.41
N TRP A 426 -2.47 11.35 17.56
CA TRP A 426 -1.98 12.51 16.79
C TRP A 426 -1.91 12.26 15.29
N ALA A 427 -1.58 11.03 14.86
CA ALA A 427 -1.59 10.67 13.44
C ALA A 427 -2.99 10.82 12.81
N TYR A 428 -4.04 10.40 13.54
CA TYR A 428 -5.43 10.58 13.12
C TYR A 428 -5.86 12.05 13.05
N ILE A 429 -5.43 12.85 14.03
CA ILE A 429 -5.71 14.29 14.01
C ILE A 429 -5.02 14.96 12.82
N ALA A 430 -3.79 14.58 12.48
CA ALA A 430 -3.08 15.12 11.33
C ALA A 430 -3.81 14.81 10.00
N VAL A 431 -4.28 13.57 9.84
CA VAL A 431 -5.09 13.17 8.66
C VAL A 431 -6.42 13.92 8.63
N ALA A 432 -7.11 14.03 9.76
CA ALA A 432 -8.36 14.80 9.86
C ALA A 432 -8.15 16.27 9.49
N ALA A 433 -7.09 16.90 10.02
CA ALA A 433 -6.72 18.26 9.72
C ALA A 433 -6.44 18.46 8.21
N LEU A 434 -5.73 17.52 7.58
CA LEU A 434 -5.50 17.57 6.13
C LEU A 434 -6.81 17.57 5.34
N PHE A 435 -7.76 16.68 5.65
CA PHE A 435 -9.05 16.65 4.97
C PHE A 435 -9.87 17.92 5.19
N VAL A 436 -9.84 18.48 6.41
CA VAL A 436 -10.48 19.76 6.73
C VAL A 436 -9.82 20.92 5.98
N VAL A 437 -8.49 20.98 5.92
CA VAL A 437 -7.75 22.00 5.18
C VAL A 437 -8.04 21.91 3.68
N LEU A 438 -8.06 20.71 3.11
CA LEU A 438 -8.47 20.51 1.71
C LEU A 438 -9.93 20.92 1.48
N GLY A 439 -10.81 20.66 2.45
CA GLY A 439 -12.19 21.15 2.45
C GLY A 439 -12.28 22.67 2.50
N ILE A 440 -11.52 23.33 3.37
CA ILE A 440 -11.49 24.81 3.49
C ILE A 440 -10.90 25.42 2.24
N ALA A 441 -9.75 24.93 1.75
CA ALA A 441 -9.10 25.40 0.53
C ALA A 441 -10.01 25.22 -0.69
N GLY A 442 -10.71 24.08 -0.79
CA GLY A 442 -11.72 23.85 -1.81
C GLY A 442 -12.91 24.80 -1.72
N THR A 443 -13.35 25.13 -0.49
CA THR A 443 -14.44 26.08 -0.22
C THR A 443 -14.02 27.51 -0.56
N ALA A 444 -12.84 27.94 -0.13
CA ALA A 444 -12.25 29.24 -0.45
C ALA A 444 -12.08 29.40 -1.96
N ARG A 445 -11.55 28.39 -2.66
CA ARG A 445 -11.47 28.40 -4.12
C ARG A 445 -12.85 28.52 -4.76
N HIS A 446 -13.87 27.84 -4.23
CA HIS A 446 -15.23 27.95 -4.74
C HIS A 446 -15.82 29.35 -4.57
N LEU A 447 -15.53 30.02 -3.46
CA LEU A 447 -16.00 31.37 -3.14
C LEU A 447 -15.22 32.46 -3.90
N LEU A 448 -13.90 32.33 -4.03
CA LEU A 448 -13.01 33.32 -4.66
C LEU A 448 -13.00 33.24 -6.19
N ARG A 449 -13.05 32.03 -6.76
CA ARG A 449 -13.17 31.81 -8.21
C ARG A 449 -14.27 30.78 -8.47
N PRO A 450 -15.55 31.15 -8.32
CA PRO A 450 -16.65 30.24 -8.65
C PRO A 450 -16.50 29.83 -10.11
N ARG A 451 -16.29 28.53 -10.36
CA ARG A 451 -16.29 28.02 -11.73
C ARG A 451 -17.63 28.41 -12.35
N PRO A 452 -17.66 29.18 -13.46
CA PRO A 452 -18.84 29.16 -14.28
C PRO A 452 -18.95 27.72 -14.77
N LEU A 453 -19.90 26.97 -14.21
CA LEU A 453 -20.41 25.79 -14.89
C LEU A 453 -20.76 26.29 -16.29
N ALA A 454 -20.27 25.63 -17.33
CA ALA A 454 -20.64 25.93 -18.70
C ALA A 454 -22.15 25.68 -18.86
N LEU A 455 -22.95 26.63 -18.38
CA LEU A 455 -24.27 26.92 -18.88
C LEU A 455 -23.99 27.59 -20.22
N VAL A 456 -24.17 26.83 -21.30
CA VAL A 456 -24.60 27.40 -22.57
C VAL A 456 -25.62 28.48 -22.22
N LYS A 457 -25.30 29.74 -22.52
CA LYS A 457 -26.18 30.88 -22.24
C LYS A 457 -27.59 30.52 -22.79
N PRO A 458 -28.65 30.55 -21.96
CA PRO A 458 -29.99 30.39 -22.52
C PRO A 458 -30.22 31.56 -23.50
N PRO A 459 -30.80 31.32 -24.68
CA PRO A 459 -31.18 32.43 -25.56
C PRO A 459 -32.17 33.31 -24.79
N LEU A 460 -31.98 34.64 -24.88
CA LEU A 460 -32.93 35.63 -24.38
C LEU A 460 -34.34 35.31 -24.88
N PHE A 461 -35.19 34.75 -24.02
CA PHE A 461 -36.59 34.49 -24.31
C PHE A 461 -37.47 34.97 -23.14
N PRO A 462 -37.87 36.26 -23.16
CA PRO A 462 -39.11 36.65 -22.49
C PRO A 462 -40.22 37.11 -23.46
N LEU A 463 -39.94 37.38 -24.74
CA LEU A 463 -40.91 38.05 -25.63
C LEU A 463 -41.64 37.14 -26.64
N TYR A 464 -41.14 35.94 -26.91
CA TYR A 464 -41.77 35.06 -27.91
C TYR A 464 -42.85 34.13 -27.32
N PHE A 465 -42.79 33.83 -26.01
CA PHE A 465 -43.69 32.86 -25.35
C PHE A 465 -45.11 33.41 -25.18
N LEU A 466 -45.27 34.73 -25.08
CA LEU A 466 -46.59 35.37 -24.99
C LEU A 466 -47.33 35.41 -26.34
N ARG A 467 -46.69 35.06 -27.47
CA ARG A 467 -47.31 35.11 -28.80
C ARG A 467 -47.78 33.75 -29.34
N GLN A 468 -47.47 32.63 -28.68
CA GLN A 468 -47.81 31.29 -29.16
C GLN A 468 -48.98 30.59 -28.44
N LEU A 469 -49.59 31.20 -27.43
CA LEU A 469 -50.74 30.62 -26.71
C LEU A 469 -52.09 30.67 -27.48
N ARG A 470 -52.09 30.81 -28.81
CA ARG A 470 -53.33 30.97 -29.60
C ARG A 470 -53.61 29.89 -30.65
N ARG A 471 -52.99 28.71 -30.57
CA ARG A 471 -53.37 27.57 -31.44
C ARG A 471 -53.49 26.26 -30.65
N PRO A 472 -54.69 25.66 -30.55
CA PRO A 472 -54.85 24.35 -29.93
C PRO A 472 -54.41 23.25 -30.91
N GLY A 473 -53.69 22.26 -30.40
CA GLY A 473 -53.38 21.02 -31.13
C GLY A 473 -51.93 20.89 -31.60
N ARG A 474 -50.99 20.69 -30.66
CA ARG A 474 -49.76 19.89 -30.85
C ARG A 474 -49.16 19.57 -29.48
N ARG A 475 -49.02 18.28 -29.18
CA ARG A 475 -48.32 17.80 -27.99
C ARG A 475 -46.82 17.95 -28.28
N VAL A 476 -46.17 18.92 -27.63
CA VAL A 476 -44.72 19.13 -27.73
C VAL A 476 -44.07 18.29 -26.62
N GLU A 477 -43.30 17.28 -27.02
CA GLU A 477 -42.41 16.58 -26.10
C GLU A 477 -41.32 17.54 -25.61
N ALA A 478 -41.11 17.57 -24.30
CA ALA A 478 -40.18 18.50 -23.66
C ALA A 478 -38.71 18.17 -24.00
N PRO A 479 -37.81 19.16 -24.11
CA PRO A 479 -36.42 18.93 -24.50
C PRO A 479 -35.60 18.26 -23.38
N VAL A 480 -34.53 17.59 -23.81
CA VAL A 480 -33.71 16.61 -23.10
C VAL A 480 -32.85 17.16 -21.94
N ASP A 481 -32.90 18.43 -21.54
CA ASP A 481 -31.93 18.97 -20.56
C ASP A 481 -32.42 19.16 -19.11
N ALA A 482 -33.60 18.65 -18.76
CA ALA A 482 -34.21 18.89 -17.45
C ALA A 482 -33.60 18.13 -16.24
N MET A 483 -32.53 17.34 -16.39
CA MET A 483 -31.99 16.51 -15.29
C MET A 483 -30.74 17.08 -14.60
N SER A 484 -29.90 17.83 -15.31
CA SER A 484 -28.72 18.50 -14.73
C SER A 484 -29.14 19.69 -13.84
N THR A 485 -30.22 20.38 -14.22
CA THR A 485 -30.76 21.54 -13.49
C THR A 485 -31.75 21.16 -12.37
N SER A 486 -32.25 19.91 -12.31
CA SER A 486 -33.24 19.48 -11.30
C SER A 486 -32.63 18.90 -10.02
N PHE A 487 -31.44 18.29 -10.07
CA PHE A 487 -30.75 17.75 -8.88
C PHE A 487 -30.53 18.83 -7.81
N TRP A 488 -30.18 20.04 -8.24
CA TRP A 488 -29.83 21.17 -7.36
C TRP A 488 -31.01 22.07 -6.99
N LYS A 489 -32.13 21.98 -7.72
CA LYS A 489 -33.40 22.57 -7.31
C LYS A 489 -34.15 21.66 -6.33
N ASN A 490 -33.92 20.34 -6.39
CA ASN A 490 -34.55 19.37 -5.50
C ASN A 490 -33.64 18.15 -5.24
N PRO A 491 -32.82 18.16 -4.18
CA PRO A 491 -31.89 17.07 -3.83
C PRO A 491 -32.57 15.69 -3.73
N ARG A 492 -33.85 15.66 -3.34
CA ARG A 492 -34.64 14.43 -3.28
C ARG A 492 -34.90 13.83 -4.66
N ALA A 493 -35.16 14.65 -5.68
CA ALA A 493 -35.35 14.20 -7.05
C ALA A 493 -34.04 13.67 -7.67
N GLY A 494 -32.93 14.30 -7.30
CA GLY A 494 -31.59 13.88 -7.68
C GLY A 494 -31.18 12.52 -7.12
N THR A 495 -31.33 12.34 -5.80
CA THR A 495 -31.10 11.06 -5.12
C THR A 495 -32.04 9.99 -5.66
N LYS A 496 -33.32 10.34 -5.90
CA LYS A 496 -34.29 9.43 -6.52
C LYS A 496 -33.84 8.99 -7.92
N ALA A 497 -33.32 9.88 -8.76
CA ALA A 497 -32.82 9.51 -10.09
C ALA A 497 -31.57 8.59 -10.05
N ILE A 498 -30.71 8.73 -9.03
CA ILE A 498 -29.58 7.80 -8.80
C ILE A 498 -30.12 6.43 -8.37
N ILE A 499 -31.03 6.42 -7.40
CA ILE A 499 -31.67 5.18 -6.91
C ILE A 499 -32.40 4.49 -8.06
N ASP A 500 -33.14 5.23 -8.88
CA ASP A 500 -33.85 4.72 -10.05
C ASP A 500 -32.84 4.21 -11.09
N GLY A 501 -31.74 4.93 -11.39
CA GLY A 501 -30.72 4.47 -12.33
C GLY A 501 -29.96 3.21 -11.87
N VAL A 502 -29.72 3.07 -10.56
CA VAL A 502 -29.16 1.84 -9.95
C VAL A 502 -30.20 0.72 -9.98
N ARG A 503 -31.47 1.03 -9.71
CA ARG A 503 -32.58 0.07 -9.77
C ARG A 503 -32.79 -0.48 -11.17
N ASP A 504 -32.72 0.39 -12.18
CA ASP A 504 -32.92 0.07 -13.58
C ASP A 504 -31.76 -0.80 -14.13
N ASN A 505 -30.55 -0.65 -13.58
CA ASN A 505 -29.36 -1.43 -13.97
C ASN A 505 -28.89 -2.41 -12.88
N LYS A 506 -29.79 -2.81 -11.97
CA LYS A 506 -29.44 -3.61 -10.78
C LYS A 506 -28.67 -4.88 -11.12
N ASN A 507 -29.05 -5.57 -12.20
CA ASN A 507 -28.43 -6.83 -12.60
C ASN A 507 -26.98 -6.64 -13.06
N ALA A 508 -26.67 -5.52 -13.73
CA ALA A 508 -25.30 -5.19 -14.12
C ALA A 508 -24.41 -4.83 -12.92
N TYR A 509 -24.95 -4.12 -11.93
CA TYR A 509 -24.24 -3.84 -10.67
C TYR A 509 -23.97 -5.12 -9.87
N ILE A 510 -24.96 -6.02 -9.77
CA ILE A 510 -24.82 -7.31 -9.09
C ILE A 510 -23.75 -8.16 -9.79
N MET A 511 -23.80 -8.25 -11.12
CA MET A 511 -22.79 -8.95 -11.92
C MET A 511 -21.38 -8.42 -11.65
N ALA A 512 -21.21 -7.09 -11.70
CA ALA A 512 -19.91 -6.47 -11.47
C ALA A 512 -19.41 -6.68 -10.04
N ALA A 513 -20.30 -6.63 -9.04
CA ALA A 513 -19.95 -6.90 -7.65
C ALA A 513 -19.44 -8.34 -7.46
N TRP A 514 -20.14 -9.34 -8.01
CA TRP A 514 -19.69 -10.74 -7.97
C TRP A 514 -18.36 -10.95 -8.69
N ALA A 515 -18.22 -10.42 -9.90
CA ALA A 515 -16.98 -10.56 -10.67
C ALA A 515 -15.80 -9.85 -9.99
N SER A 516 -16.05 -8.68 -9.37
CA SER A 516 -15.02 -7.88 -8.68
C SER A 516 -14.50 -8.50 -7.39
N MET A 517 -15.12 -9.56 -6.87
CA MET A 517 -14.56 -10.34 -5.75
C MET A 517 -13.17 -10.93 -6.08
N GLY A 518 -12.87 -11.15 -7.37
CA GLY A 518 -11.51 -11.53 -7.77
C GLY A 518 -10.48 -10.41 -7.63
N GLY A 519 -10.91 -9.15 -7.67
CA GLY A 519 -10.09 -8.03 -7.21
C GLY A 519 -9.81 -8.12 -5.71
N MET A 520 -10.82 -8.52 -4.92
CA MET A 520 -10.68 -8.63 -3.46
C MET A 520 -9.68 -9.70 -3.04
N TYR A 521 -9.71 -10.92 -3.57
CA TYR A 521 -8.71 -11.92 -3.17
C TYR A 521 -7.29 -11.57 -3.68
N PHE A 522 -7.17 -10.85 -4.80
CA PHE A 522 -5.87 -10.29 -5.23
C PHE A 522 -5.34 -9.30 -4.18
N GLY A 523 -6.16 -8.34 -3.79
CA GLY A 523 -5.79 -7.38 -2.76
C GLY A 523 -5.52 -8.05 -1.41
N TRP A 524 -6.28 -9.10 -1.09
CA TRP A 524 -6.13 -9.86 0.14
C TRP A 524 -4.74 -10.49 0.23
N ASP A 525 -4.29 -11.28 -0.75
CA ASP A 525 -2.94 -11.87 -0.70
C ASP A 525 -1.85 -10.80 -0.58
N SER A 526 -2.01 -9.68 -1.30
CA SER A 526 -1.04 -8.59 -1.31
C SER A 526 -0.82 -7.94 0.06
N GLY A 527 -1.88 -7.78 0.87
CA GLY A 527 -1.76 -7.24 2.23
C GLY A 527 -1.56 -8.31 3.31
N LEU A 528 -1.92 -9.57 3.03
CA LEU A 528 -1.82 -10.68 3.98
C LEU A 528 -0.37 -11.08 4.24
N ILE A 529 0.42 -11.27 3.17
CA ILE A 529 1.75 -11.90 3.26
C ILE A 529 2.73 -11.10 4.12
N GLY A 530 2.61 -9.76 4.15
CA GLY A 530 3.45 -8.89 4.97
C GLY A 530 3.37 -9.17 6.47
N GLY A 531 2.15 -9.38 6.96
CA GLY A 531 1.91 -9.73 8.36
C GLY A 531 2.39 -11.13 8.69
N ILE A 532 2.17 -12.09 7.78
CA ILE A 532 2.66 -13.48 7.92
C ILE A 532 4.19 -13.52 8.00
N LEU A 533 4.90 -12.80 7.12
CA LEU A 533 6.37 -12.74 7.12
C LEU A 533 6.94 -12.09 8.39
N SER A 534 6.15 -11.26 9.07
CA SER A 534 6.51 -10.60 10.32
C SER A 534 6.20 -11.47 11.55
N GLU A 535 5.50 -12.58 11.36
CA GLU A 535 5.11 -13.47 12.44
C GLU A 535 6.23 -14.45 12.81
N ASN A 536 6.46 -14.63 14.11
CA ASN A 536 7.51 -15.51 14.62
C ASN A 536 7.23 -16.99 14.29
N ALA A 537 5.97 -17.42 14.43
CA ALA A 537 5.56 -18.79 14.12
C ALA A 537 5.85 -19.17 12.65
N PHE A 538 5.65 -18.23 11.73
CA PHE A 538 5.98 -18.44 10.31
C PHE A 538 7.51 -18.48 10.11
N GLN A 539 8.24 -17.55 10.73
CA GLN A 539 9.70 -17.50 10.57
C GLN A 539 10.37 -18.79 11.06
N VAL A 540 9.96 -19.28 12.24
CA VAL A 540 10.47 -20.55 12.80
C VAL A 540 10.04 -21.75 11.95
N ALA A 541 8.79 -21.78 11.46
CA ALA A 541 8.30 -22.90 10.65
C ALA A 541 9.12 -23.13 9.38
N PHE A 542 9.54 -22.04 8.72
CA PHE A 542 10.27 -22.09 7.45
C PHE A 542 11.77 -21.81 7.58
N GLY A 543 12.31 -21.70 8.80
CA GLY A 543 13.73 -21.50 9.06
C GLY A 543 14.26 -20.12 8.70
N LEU A 544 13.38 -19.10 8.58
CA LEU A 544 13.78 -17.71 8.34
C LEU A 544 14.50 -17.13 9.57
N ASP A 545 14.23 -17.64 10.76
CA ASP A 545 14.93 -17.31 12.01
C ASP A 545 16.42 -17.72 11.99
N LYS A 546 16.79 -18.70 11.15
CA LYS A 546 18.15 -19.23 11.03
C LYS A 546 19.01 -18.45 10.03
N VAL A 547 18.38 -17.63 9.19
CA VAL A 547 19.01 -16.87 8.10
C VAL A 547 18.97 -15.38 8.44
N ASP A 548 20.03 -14.64 8.14
CA ASP A 548 20.12 -13.23 8.50
C ASP A 548 20.74 -12.36 7.41
N GLY A 549 20.55 -11.04 7.53
CA GLY A 549 20.98 -10.04 6.57
C GLY A 549 20.36 -10.23 5.19
N THR A 550 21.17 -10.03 4.16
CA THR A 550 20.75 -10.04 2.75
C THR A 550 20.18 -11.39 2.32
N ALA A 551 20.63 -12.50 2.91
CA ALA A 551 20.07 -13.83 2.62
C ALA A 551 18.63 -13.98 3.15
N LEU A 552 18.32 -13.41 4.32
CA LEU A 552 16.95 -13.37 4.86
C LEU A 552 16.07 -12.46 4.00
N ALA A 553 16.59 -11.30 3.60
CA ALA A 553 15.91 -10.39 2.70
C ALA A 553 15.58 -11.07 1.36
N ALA A 554 16.56 -11.74 0.75
CA ALA A 554 16.37 -12.51 -0.48
C ALA A 554 15.34 -13.65 -0.30
N LEU A 555 15.38 -14.37 0.81
CA LEU A 555 14.42 -15.44 1.10
C LEU A 555 12.98 -14.89 1.26
N LYS A 556 12.80 -13.80 2.01
CA LYS A 556 11.51 -13.10 2.11
C LYS A 556 11.04 -12.60 0.75
N GLY A 557 11.94 -12.03 -0.06
CA GLY A 557 11.66 -11.58 -1.42
C GLY A 557 11.21 -12.73 -2.34
N ASN A 558 11.84 -13.90 -2.23
CA ASN A 558 11.47 -15.10 -2.98
C ASN A 558 10.07 -15.61 -2.56
N ILE A 559 9.79 -15.70 -1.25
CA ILE A 559 8.48 -16.15 -0.74
C ILE A 559 7.35 -15.26 -1.26
N VAL A 560 7.53 -13.94 -1.23
CA VAL A 560 6.52 -13.03 -1.77
C VAL A 560 6.40 -13.22 -3.27
N SER A 561 7.50 -13.01 -4.01
CA SER A 561 7.51 -12.79 -5.47
C SER A 561 7.02 -13.99 -6.30
N VAL A 562 7.14 -15.23 -5.81
CA VAL A 562 6.70 -16.42 -6.55
C VAL A 562 5.21 -16.36 -6.94
N LEU A 563 4.37 -15.71 -6.14
CA LEU A 563 2.97 -15.51 -6.49
C LEU A 563 2.82 -14.60 -7.72
N GLN A 564 3.52 -13.47 -7.75
CA GLN A 564 3.53 -12.53 -8.87
C GLN A 564 4.07 -13.18 -10.15
N ALA A 565 5.06 -14.06 -10.04
CA ALA A 565 5.53 -14.86 -11.17
C ALA A 565 4.42 -15.77 -11.72
N GLY A 566 3.66 -16.44 -10.86
CA GLY A 566 2.46 -17.17 -11.24
C GLY A 566 1.42 -16.26 -11.92
N CYS A 567 1.20 -15.06 -11.40
CA CYS A 567 0.28 -14.09 -11.98
C CYS A 567 0.67 -13.66 -13.40
N PHE A 568 1.96 -13.52 -13.71
CA PHE A 568 2.43 -13.22 -15.06
C PHE A 568 1.96 -14.27 -16.07
N PHE A 569 2.16 -15.56 -15.78
CA PHE A 569 1.71 -16.65 -16.65
C PHE A 569 0.18 -16.79 -16.67
N GLY A 570 -0.48 -16.53 -15.54
CA GLY A 570 -1.93 -16.44 -15.48
C GLY A 570 -2.49 -15.37 -16.40
N ALA A 571 -1.92 -14.17 -16.38
CA ALA A 571 -2.28 -13.08 -17.27
C ALA A 571 -1.96 -13.40 -18.73
N ALA A 572 -0.80 -13.98 -19.04
CA ALA A 572 -0.47 -14.42 -20.39
C ALA A 572 -1.49 -15.43 -20.95
N SER A 573 -2.01 -16.32 -20.09
CA SER A 573 -3.03 -17.30 -20.47
C SER A 573 -4.38 -16.65 -20.86
N SER A 574 -4.63 -15.40 -20.45
CA SER A 574 -5.83 -14.65 -20.82
C SER A 574 -5.90 -14.30 -22.31
N LEU A 575 -4.81 -14.46 -23.06
CA LEU A 575 -4.79 -14.31 -24.52
C LEU A 575 -5.56 -15.43 -25.25
N PHE A 576 -5.77 -16.58 -24.61
CA PHE A 576 -6.30 -17.77 -25.26
C PHE A 576 -7.51 -18.36 -24.54
N LEU A 577 -7.48 -18.46 -23.21
CA LEU A 577 -8.54 -19.12 -22.45
C LEU A 577 -9.92 -18.43 -22.57
N PRO A 578 -10.05 -17.11 -22.39
CA PRO A 578 -11.34 -16.42 -22.40
C PRO A 578 -12.06 -16.49 -23.74
N ASP A 579 -11.30 -16.60 -24.83
CA ASP A 579 -11.83 -16.79 -26.18
C ASP A 579 -12.18 -18.26 -26.45
N LYS A 580 -11.51 -19.22 -25.80
CA LYS A 580 -11.79 -20.65 -25.96
C LYS A 580 -12.99 -21.12 -25.14
N ILE A 581 -13.03 -20.82 -23.85
CA ILE A 581 -14.01 -21.38 -22.90
C ILE A 581 -15.08 -20.36 -22.44
N GLY A 582 -14.92 -19.08 -22.79
CA GLY A 582 -15.80 -17.99 -22.36
C GLY A 582 -15.28 -17.26 -21.13
N ARG A 583 -15.83 -16.07 -20.85
CA ARG A 583 -15.36 -15.18 -19.79
C ARG A 583 -15.78 -15.70 -18.42
N LYS A 584 -17.06 -16.09 -18.26
CA LYS A 584 -17.59 -16.67 -17.02
C LYS A 584 -16.81 -17.93 -16.62
N ASN A 585 -16.64 -18.86 -17.55
CA ASN A 585 -15.96 -20.13 -17.25
C ASN A 585 -14.46 -19.92 -16.96
N SER A 586 -13.81 -18.97 -17.62
CA SER A 586 -12.43 -18.60 -17.31
C SER A 586 -12.29 -18.06 -15.89
N LEU A 587 -13.25 -17.27 -15.40
CA LEU A 587 -13.27 -16.76 -14.03
C LEU A 587 -13.47 -17.87 -13.00
N LEU A 588 -14.36 -18.83 -13.27
CA LEU A 588 -14.57 -20.00 -12.40
C LEU A 588 -13.32 -20.89 -12.37
N PHE A 589 -12.71 -21.15 -13.53
CA PHE A 589 -11.46 -21.90 -13.64
C PHE A 589 -10.31 -21.22 -12.90
N ALA A 590 -10.13 -19.90 -13.09
CA ALA A 590 -9.12 -19.11 -12.38
C ALA A 590 -9.27 -19.21 -10.86
N THR A 591 -10.51 -19.11 -10.37
CA THR A 591 -10.80 -19.18 -8.93
C THR A 591 -10.59 -20.59 -8.37
N PHE A 592 -10.89 -21.64 -9.16
CA PHE A 592 -10.59 -23.01 -8.80
C PHE A 592 -9.08 -23.25 -8.65
N ILE A 593 -8.27 -22.76 -9.59
CA ILE A 593 -6.80 -22.82 -9.49
C ILE A 593 -6.29 -22.04 -8.27
N PHE A 594 -6.87 -20.87 -7.98
CA PHE A 594 -6.57 -20.11 -6.77
C PHE A 594 -6.85 -20.88 -5.47
N PHE A 595 -7.96 -21.65 -5.40
CA PHE A 595 -8.24 -22.51 -4.26
C PHE A 595 -7.21 -23.62 -4.10
N ILE A 596 -6.81 -24.29 -5.18
CA ILE A 596 -5.76 -25.31 -5.12
C ILE A 596 -4.48 -24.71 -4.52
N GLY A 597 -4.04 -23.55 -5.04
CA GLY A 597 -2.87 -22.86 -4.52
C GLY A 597 -3.01 -22.47 -3.04
N SER A 598 -4.18 -21.97 -2.63
CA SER A 598 -4.45 -21.56 -1.24
C SER A 598 -4.53 -22.75 -0.27
N ILE A 599 -5.10 -23.88 -0.71
CA ILE A 599 -5.15 -25.13 0.07
C ILE A 599 -3.74 -25.68 0.26
N ILE A 600 -2.91 -25.68 -0.78
CA ILE A 600 -1.50 -26.12 -0.69
C ILE A 600 -0.74 -25.26 0.32
N GLN A 601 -0.89 -23.92 0.27
CA GLN A 601 -0.26 -23.01 1.24
C GLN A 601 -0.76 -23.27 2.67
N SER A 602 -2.06 -23.46 2.85
CA SER A 602 -2.68 -23.68 4.17
C SER A 602 -2.31 -25.03 4.79
N THR A 603 -2.04 -26.05 3.97
CA THR A 603 -1.70 -27.41 4.39
C THR A 603 -0.19 -27.65 4.51
N THR A 604 0.62 -26.63 4.26
CA THR A 604 2.07 -26.72 4.33
C THR A 604 2.53 -27.10 5.74
N LEU A 605 3.49 -28.03 5.84
CA LEU A 605 4.00 -28.61 7.09
C LEU A 605 2.97 -29.43 7.91
N LEU A 606 1.88 -29.89 7.30
CA LEU A 606 1.03 -30.92 7.92
C LEU A 606 1.71 -32.30 7.81
N GLY A 607 1.60 -33.12 8.87
CA GLY A 607 2.18 -34.47 8.88
C GLY A 607 3.67 -34.56 9.21
N GLY A 608 4.27 -33.52 9.81
CA GLY A 608 5.66 -33.57 10.31
C GLY A 608 6.74 -33.43 9.23
N GLN A 609 6.43 -32.79 8.10
CA GLN A 609 7.37 -32.55 7.01
C GLN A 609 8.59 -31.71 7.45
N SER A 610 9.73 -31.93 6.78
CA SER A 610 10.93 -31.11 6.93
C SER A 610 10.72 -29.67 6.45
N GLN A 611 11.40 -28.69 7.07
CA GLN A 611 11.29 -27.25 6.77
C GLN A 611 11.50 -26.94 5.28
N ARG A 612 12.47 -27.62 4.64
CA ARG A 612 12.77 -27.44 3.21
C ARG A 612 11.61 -27.86 2.33
N LEU A 613 11.05 -29.05 2.59
CA LEU A 613 9.91 -29.57 1.83
C LEU A 613 8.67 -28.70 2.04
N GLY A 614 8.47 -28.18 3.25
CA GLY A 614 7.42 -27.21 3.53
C GLY A 614 7.59 -25.92 2.72
N LEU A 615 8.80 -25.37 2.67
CA LEU A 615 9.08 -24.17 1.88
C LEU A 615 8.83 -24.39 0.38
N ASP A 616 9.24 -25.55 -0.15
CA ASP A 616 8.98 -25.91 -1.55
C ASP A 616 7.47 -26.06 -1.82
N GLN A 617 6.72 -26.67 -0.90
CA GLN A 617 5.26 -26.75 -0.98
C GLN A 617 4.62 -25.35 -0.96
N LEU A 618 5.11 -24.44 -0.12
CA LEU A 618 4.65 -23.06 -0.07
C LEU A 618 4.88 -22.35 -1.41
N TYR A 619 6.06 -22.50 -2.02
CA TYR A 619 6.36 -21.94 -3.34
C TYR A 619 5.44 -22.49 -4.43
N VAL A 620 5.21 -23.81 -4.46
CA VAL A 620 4.29 -24.43 -5.41
C VAL A 620 2.87 -23.89 -5.21
N GLY A 621 2.40 -23.80 -3.97
CA GLY A 621 1.09 -23.23 -3.65
C GLY A 621 0.95 -21.78 -4.09
N ARG A 622 1.99 -20.96 -3.89
CA ARG A 622 2.01 -19.56 -4.34
C ARG A 622 2.04 -19.41 -5.86
N ALA A 623 2.82 -20.24 -6.56
CA ALA A 623 2.88 -20.21 -8.02
C ALA A 623 1.54 -20.60 -8.66
N ILE A 624 0.92 -21.69 -8.18
CA ILE A 624 -0.40 -22.15 -8.64
C ILE A 624 -1.47 -21.11 -8.29
N GLY A 625 -1.48 -20.61 -7.05
CA GLY A 625 -2.42 -19.57 -6.63
C GLY A 625 -2.30 -18.30 -7.47
N GLY A 626 -1.05 -17.89 -7.75
CA GLY A 626 -0.73 -16.76 -8.60
C GLY A 626 -1.28 -16.90 -10.02
N PHE A 627 -1.18 -18.08 -10.63
CA PHE A 627 -1.79 -18.31 -11.95
C PHE A 627 -3.29 -17.99 -11.96
N GLY A 628 -4.02 -18.43 -10.92
CA GLY A 628 -5.44 -18.10 -10.74
C GLY A 628 -5.69 -16.59 -10.62
N VAL A 629 -4.90 -15.89 -9.81
CA VAL A 629 -5.00 -14.43 -9.60
C VAL A 629 -4.67 -13.65 -10.89
N GLY A 630 -3.63 -14.05 -11.61
CA GLY A 630 -3.24 -13.42 -12.88
C GLY A 630 -4.30 -13.57 -13.97
N LEU A 631 -4.87 -14.77 -14.10
CA LEU A 631 -5.93 -15.01 -15.06
C LEU A 631 -7.19 -14.20 -14.71
N SER A 632 -7.62 -14.22 -13.44
CA SER A 632 -8.83 -13.50 -13.04
C SER A 632 -8.70 -11.98 -13.17
N SER A 633 -7.58 -11.40 -12.74
CA SER A 633 -7.30 -9.96 -12.87
C SER A 633 -7.36 -9.46 -14.32
N SER A 634 -7.08 -10.34 -15.29
CA SER A 634 -7.14 -10.03 -16.71
C SER A 634 -8.55 -10.21 -17.30
N VAL A 635 -9.30 -11.21 -16.83
CA VAL A 635 -10.64 -11.52 -17.37
C VAL A 635 -11.72 -10.64 -16.76
N ILE A 636 -11.62 -10.22 -15.49
CA ILE A 636 -12.67 -9.44 -14.81
C ILE A 636 -12.96 -8.10 -15.53
N PRO A 637 -11.95 -7.25 -15.85
CA PRO A 637 -12.22 -5.99 -16.54
C PRO A 637 -12.88 -6.21 -17.91
N THR A 638 -12.44 -7.25 -18.62
CA THR A 638 -13.00 -7.65 -19.91
C THR A 638 -14.46 -8.07 -19.77
N TYR A 639 -14.76 -9.00 -18.86
CA TYR A 639 -16.12 -9.47 -18.60
C TYR A 639 -17.06 -8.32 -18.20
N ILE A 640 -16.62 -7.44 -17.30
CA ILE A 640 -17.40 -6.25 -16.91
C ILE A 640 -17.63 -5.35 -18.12
N SER A 641 -16.61 -5.07 -18.94
CA SER A 641 -16.73 -4.18 -20.09
C SER A 641 -17.67 -4.69 -21.17
N GLU A 642 -17.73 -6.01 -21.38
CA GLU A 642 -18.56 -6.65 -22.39
C GLU A 642 -20.02 -6.80 -21.95
N CYS A 643 -20.25 -6.99 -20.64
CA CYS A 643 -21.59 -7.14 -20.05
C CYS A 643 -22.21 -5.80 -19.65
N ALA A 644 -21.40 -4.79 -19.33
CA ALA A 644 -21.88 -3.51 -18.84
C ALA A 644 -22.56 -2.67 -19.94
N PRO A 645 -23.72 -2.05 -19.63
CA PRO A 645 -24.26 -0.95 -20.44
C PRO A 645 -23.22 0.16 -20.61
N ARG A 646 -23.19 0.76 -21.81
CA ARG A 646 -22.17 1.76 -22.19
C ARG A 646 -22.15 2.94 -21.22
N GLU A 647 -23.30 3.28 -20.66
CA GLU A 647 -23.55 4.43 -19.78
C GLU A 647 -22.94 4.28 -18.38
N ILE A 648 -22.77 3.04 -17.90
CA ILE A 648 -22.35 2.75 -16.52
C ILE A 648 -21.04 1.96 -16.43
N ARG A 649 -20.47 1.59 -17.58
CA ARG A 649 -19.28 0.74 -17.71
C ARG A 649 -18.09 1.21 -16.87
N GLY A 650 -17.77 2.50 -16.89
CA GLY A 650 -16.65 3.05 -16.11
C GLY A 650 -16.82 2.84 -14.60
N ARG A 651 -18.04 3.03 -14.08
CA ARG A 651 -18.36 2.80 -12.66
C ARG A 651 -18.22 1.33 -12.27
N LEU A 652 -18.68 0.44 -13.15
CA LEU A 652 -18.56 -1.00 -12.92
C LEU A 652 -17.11 -1.48 -13.01
N ALA A 653 -16.32 -0.94 -13.93
CA ALA A 653 -14.88 -1.22 -14.02
C ALA A 653 -14.12 -0.73 -12.78
N GLY A 654 -14.48 0.45 -12.25
CA GLY A 654 -13.92 0.98 -11.00
C GLY A 654 -14.20 0.11 -9.77
N MET A 655 -15.28 -0.68 -9.78
CA MET A 655 -15.61 -1.61 -8.69
C MET A 655 -14.50 -2.65 -8.44
N TYR A 656 -13.84 -3.12 -9.50
CA TYR A 656 -12.72 -4.05 -9.39
C TYR A 656 -11.57 -3.47 -8.54
N GLN A 657 -11.19 -2.22 -8.81
CA GLN A 657 -10.14 -1.54 -8.07
C GLN A 657 -10.54 -1.26 -6.61
N LEU A 658 -11.81 -0.91 -6.39
CA LEU A 658 -12.35 -0.71 -5.04
C LEU A 658 -12.32 -2.01 -4.22
N MET A 659 -12.72 -3.12 -4.82
CA MET A 659 -12.67 -4.44 -4.18
C MET A 659 -11.23 -4.88 -3.89
N ASN A 660 -10.28 -4.57 -4.78
CA ASN A 660 -8.87 -4.79 -4.55
C ASN A 660 -8.35 -4.07 -3.29
N VAL A 661 -8.51 -2.75 -3.21
CA VAL A 661 -8.04 -2.02 -2.02
C VAL A 661 -8.77 -2.43 -0.74
N THR A 662 -10.04 -2.86 -0.86
CA THR A 662 -10.82 -3.42 0.26
C THR A 662 -10.23 -4.75 0.73
N GLY A 663 -9.80 -5.63 -0.19
CA GLY A 663 -9.10 -6.86 0.13
C GLY A 663 -7.80 -6.61 0.91
N ILE A 664 -7.00 -5.64 0.48
CA ILE A 664 -5.79 -5.22 1.19
C ILE A 664 -6.13 -4.82 2.63
N MET A 665 -7.13 -3.94 2.82
CA MET A 665 -7.55 -3.50 4.16
C MET A 665 -7.99 -4.67 5.04
N LEU A 666 -8.86 -5.55 4.54
CA LEU A 666 -9.38 -6.67 5.31
C LEU A 666 -8.27 -7.67 5.70
N SER A 667 -7.28 -7.87 4.83
CA SER A 667 -6.12 -8.72 5.14
C SER A 667 -5.26 -8.16 6.29
N PHE A 668 -5.06 -6.83 6.37
CA PHE A 668 -4.36 -6.21 7.50
C PHE A 668 -5.11 -6.42 8.82
N TRP A 669 -6.44 -6.29 8.81
CA TRP A 669 -7.26 -6.57 9.99
C TRP A 669 -7.30 -8.05 10.35
N THR A 670 -7.23 -8.95 9.36
CA THR A 670 -7.11 -10.39 9.60
C THR A 670 -5.77 -10.73 10.26
N ASN A 671 -4.67 -10.16 9.78
CA ASN A 671 -3.36 -10.31 10.43
C ASN A 671 -3.37 -9.81 11.87
N TYR A 672 -3.93 -8.62 12.12
CA TYR A 672 -4.10 -8.08 13.47
C TYR A 672 -4.96 -8.99 14.37
N GLY A 673 -6.12 -9.42 13.86
CA GLY A 673 -7.06 -10.26 14.58
C GLY A 673 -6.49 -11.63 14.94
N LEU A 674 -5.83 -12.31 14.00
CA LEU A 674 -5.23 -13.62 14.22
C LEU A 674 -4.08 -13.56 15.22
N GLN A 675 -3.23 -12.53 15.15
CA GLN A 675 -2.13 -12.39 16.12
C GLN A 675 -2.62 -12.14 17.54
N ASN A 676 -3.71 -11.39 17.73
CA ASN A 676 -4.28 -11.19 19.08
C ASN A 676 -4.89 -12.46 19.69
N HIS A 677 -5.20 -13.48 18.87
CA HIS A 677 -5.74 -14.78 19.32
C HIS A 677 -4.70 -15.90 19.27
N ALA A 678 -3.42 -15.58 19.02
CA ALA A 678 -2.33 -16.55 19.02
C ALA A 678 -2.15 -17.12 20.44
N LYS A 679 -2.24 -18.45 20.57
CA LYS A 679 -2.03 -19.13 21.88
C LYS A 679 -0.55 -19.21 22.27
N SER A 680 0.35 -19.05 21.31
CA SER A 680 1.80 -19.12 21.46
C SER A 680 2.49 -18.40 20.30
N ASP A 681 3.70 -17.87 20.52
CA ASP A 681 4.54 -17.26 19.48
C ASP A 681 5.02 -18.26 18.40
N THR A 682 4.76 -19.55 18.58
CA THR A 682 5.09 -20.65 17.65
C THR A 682 3.85 -21.41 17.17
N ASP A 683 2.66 -20.85 17.39
CA ASP A 683 1.43 -21.50 16.95
C ASP A 683 1.33 -21.44 15.41
N HIS A 684 1.51 -22.57 14.74
CA HIS A 684 1.42 -22.59 13.26
C HIS A 684 0.00 -22.33 12.76
N TRP A 685 -1.01 -22.39 13.64
CA TRP A 685 -2.40 -22.19 13.24
C TRP A 685 -2.69 -20.77 12.77
N THR A 686 -2.02 -19.75 13.33
CA THR A 686 -2.27 -18.33 13.02
C THR A 686 -2.02 -18.00 11.56
N TRP A 687 -0.83 -18.29 11.02
CA TRP A 687 -0.50 -18.04 9.61
C TRP A 687 -1.24 -19.00 8.66
N ARG A 688 -1.57 -20.22 9.09
CA ARG A 688 -2.41 -21.13 8.30
C ARG A 688 -3.84 -20.61 8.17
N ALA A 689 -4.43 -20.15 9.27
CA ALA A 689 -5.75 -19.54 9.28
C ALA A 689 -5.78 -18.30 8.38
N ALA A 690 -4.71 -17.51 8.34
CA ALA A 690 -4.57 -16.38 7.43
C ALA A 690 -4.74 -16.80 5.95
N PHE A 691 -4.04 -17.87 5.51
CA PHE A 691 -4.20 -18.43 4.16
C PHE A 691 -5.57 -19.10 3.95
N ILE A 692 -6.21 -19.65 4.97
CA ILE A 692 -7.56 -20.23 4.85
C ILE A 692 -8.60 -19.14 4.60
N ILE A 693 -8.54 -18.07 5.39
CA ILE A 693 -9.52 -16.97 5.31
C ILE A 693 -9.41 -16.24 3.96
N GLN A 694 -8.24 -16.21 3.32
CA GLN A 694 -8.06 -15.61 1.99
C GLN A 694 -8.93 -16.25 0.90
N MET A 695 -9.40 -17.48 1.10
CA MET A 695 -10.30 -18.16 0.15
C MET A 695 -11.72 -17.60 0.17
N LEU A 696 -12.12 -16.88 1.24
CA LEU A 696 -13.48 -16.41 1.43
C LEU A 696 -14.00 -15.55 0.26
N PRO A 697 -13.28 -14.53 -0.26
CA PRO A 697 -13.76 -13.77 -1.42
C PRO A 697 -13.88 -14.64 -2.67
N GLY A 698 -13.03 -15.67 -2.83
CA GLY A 698 -13.13 -16.64 -3.91
C GLY A 698 -14.40 -17.49 -3.83
N VAL A 699 -14.79 -17.92 -2.62
CA VAL A 699 -16.03 -18.70 -2.42
C VAL A 699 -17.25 -17.85 -2.77
N ILE A 700 -17.26 -16.62 -2.30
CA ILE A 700 -18.28 -15.61 -2.62
C ILE A 700 -18.36 -15.38 -4.14
N MET A 701 -17.21 -15.28 -4.81
CA MET A 701 -17.13 -15.14 -6.27
C MET A 701 -17.73 -16.34 -6.99
N VAL A 702 -17.41 -17.58 -6.61
CA VAL A 702 -17.93 -18.79 -7.26
C VAL A 702 -19.45 -18.86 -7.13
N ILE A 703 -19.98 -18.70 -5.91
CA ILE A 703 -21.42 -18.70 -5.65
C ILE A 703 -22.12 -17.63 -6.51
N GLY A 704 -21.57 -16.42 -6.53
CA GLY A 704 -22.09 -15.32 -7.33
C GLY A 704 -22.07 -15.60 -8.82
N MET A 705 -20.91 -15.99 -9.36
CA MET A 705 -20.68 -16.17 -10.79
C MET A 705 -21.49 -17.32 -11.41
N ILE A 706 -21.84 -18.36 -10.65
CA ILE A 706 -22.75 -19.43 -11.14
C ILE A 706 -24.08 -18.83 -11.61
N THR A 707 -24.59 -17.83 -10.89
CA THR A 707 -25.86 -17.15 -11.20
C THR A 707 -25.77 -16.12 -12.33
N GLN A 708 -24.56 -15.74 -12.75
CA GLN A 708 -24.37 -14.71 -13.78
C GLN A 708 -24.35 -15.33 -15.19
N PRO A 709 -24.82 -14.61 -16.23
CA PRO A 709 -24.79 -15.10 -17.60
C PRO A 709 -23.39 -14.94 -18.21
N GLU A 710 -23.13 -15.66 -19.30
CA GLU A 710 -21.89 -15.47 -20.09
C GLU A 710 -21.95 -14.16 -20.90
N SER A 711 -20.80 -13.61 -21.27
CA SER A 711 -20.71 -12.37 -22.05
C SER A 711 -21.53 -12.43 -23.35
N PRO A 712 -22.44 -11.47 -23.60
CA PRO A 712 -23.19 -11.41 -24.86
C PRO A 712 -22.29 -11.31 -26.08
N ARG A 713 -21.18 -10.57 -25.98
CA ARG A 713 -20.21 -10.40 -27.07
C ARG A 713 -19.49 -11.70 -27.41
N TYR A 714 -19.11 -12.48 -26.39
CA TYR A 714 -18.53 -13.81 -26.59
C TYR A 714 -19.52 -14.77 -27.26
N LEU A 715 -20.79 -14.73 -26.85
CA LEU A 715 -21.82 -15.60 -27.44
C LEU A 715 -22.08 -15.27 -28.91
N VAL A 716 -22.11 -13.98 -29.27
CA VAL A 716 -22.17 -13.55 -30.69
C VAL A 716 -20.93 -13.99 -31.47
N GLN A 717 -19.73 -13.81 -30.90
CA GLN A 717 -18.48 -14.28 -31.50
C GLN A 717 -18.49 -15.79 -31.80
N ARG A 718 -19.21 -16.58 -31.00
CA ARG A 718 -19.39 -18.03 -31.16
C ARG A 718 -20.60 -18.43 -32.02
N GLY A 719 -21.30 -17.47 -32.63
CA GLY A 719 -22.48 -17.71 -33.44
C GLY A 719 -23.73 -18.13 -32.64
N ARG A 720 -23.72 -17.97 -31.30
CA ARG A 720 -24.83 -18.35 -30.40
C ARG A 720 -25.72 -17.14 -30.11
N ILE A 721 -26.44 -16.67 -31.13
CA ILE A 721 -27.17 -15.40 -31.10
C ILE A 721 -28.32 -15.39 -30.09
N GLU A 722 -29.09 -16.46 -30.00
CA GLU A 722 -30.25 -16.59 -29.12
C GLU A 722 -29.83 -16.62 -27.64
N GLU A 723 -28.66 -17.21 -27.37
CA GLU A 723 -28.07 -17.18 -26.03
C GLU A 723 -27.55 -15.79 -25.68
N ALA A 724 -26.96 -15.08 -26.64
CA ALA A 724 -26.55 -13.70 -26.47
C ALA A 724 -27.75 -12.80 -26.14
N ALA A 725 -28.90 -13.00 -26.81
CA ALA A 725 -30.16 -12.31 -26.52
C ALA A 725 -30.65 -12.58 -25.09
N ARG A 726 -30.63 -13.84 -24.65
CA ARG A 726 -31.00 -14.21 -23.27
C ARG A 726 -30.06 -13.62 -22.22
N SER A 727 -28.74 -13.65 -22.48
CA SER A 727 -27.74 -13.05 -21.60
C SER A 727 -27.96 -11.54 -21.46
N LEU A 728 -28.10 -10.84 -22.59
CA LEU A 728 -28.32 -9.40 -22.63
C LEU A 728 -29.65 -8.99 -21.99
N GLY A 729 -30.72 -9.76 -22.23
CA GLY A 729 -32.01 -9.59 -21.55
C GLY A 729 -31.88 -9.70 -20.04
N ARG A 730 -31.18 -10.73 -19.54
CA ARG A 730 -30.90 -10.89 -18.10
C ARG A 730 -30.10 -9.71 -17.53
N LEU A 731 -29.04 -9.27 -18.21
CA LEU A 731 -28.21 -8.14 -17.76
C LEU A 731 -28.99 -6.81 -17.71
N ARG A 732 -29.92 -6.60 -18.65
CA ARG A 732 -30.79 -5.41 -18.71
C ARG A 732 -32.08 -5.53 -17.89
N GLY A 733 -32.36 -6.71 -17.31
CA GLY A 733 -33.60 -6.97 -16.58
C GLY A 733 -34.85 -6.95 -17.46
N ARG A 734 -34.71 -7.34 -18.74
CA ARG A 734 -35.77 -7.32 -19.76
C ARG A 734 -35.88 -8.68 -20.45
N SER A 735 -36.99 -8.90 -21.18
CA SER A 735 -37.15 -10.08 -22.03
C SER A 735 -36.11 -10.09 -23.15
N SER A 736 -35.67 -11.28 -23.59
CA SER A 736 -34.78 -11.43 -24.76
C SER A 736 -35.42 -10.93 -26.06
N GLU A 737 -36.76 -10.85 -26.08
CA GLU A 737 -37.58 -10.40 -27.21
C GLU A 737 -37.83 -8.89 -27.20
N ASP A 738 -37.41 -8.18 -26.14
CA ASP A 738 -37.61 -6.73 -26.06
C ASP A 738 -36.87 -6.02 -27.21
N PRO A 739 -37.54 -5.12 -27.97
CA PRO A 739 -36.92 -4.37 -29.06
C PRO A 739 -35.62 -3.65 -28.66
N ALA A 740 -35.50 -3.18 -27.42
CA ALA A 740 -34.29 -2.54 -26.92
C ALA A 740 -33.12 -3.52 -26.71
N VAL A 741 -33.41 -4.78 -26.37
CA VAL A 741 -32.41 -5.85 -26.26
C VAL A 741 -31.99 -6.32 -27.65
N ARG A 742 -32.96 -6.58 -28.53
CA ARG A 742 -32.75 -6.97 -29.93
C ARG A 742 -31.96 -5.91 -30.71
N GLY A 743 -32.26 -4.62 -30.52
CA GLY A 743 -31.53 -3.52 -31.15
C GLY A 743 -30.05 -3.49 -30.76
N VAL A 744 -29.76 -3.62 -29.46
CA VAL A 744 -28.36 -3.67 -28.97
C VAL A 744 -27.66 -4.95 -29.42
N LEU A 745 -28.38 -6.07 -29.52
CA LEU A 745 -27.82 -7.30 -30.07
C LEU A 745 -27.47 -7.15 -31.55
N ALA A 746 -28.34 -6.51 -32.34
CA ALA A 746 -28.08 -6.21 -33.74
C ALA A 746 -26.85 -5.30 -33.91
N GLU A 747 -26.68 -4.29 -33.05
CA GLU A 747 -25.45 -3.48 -33.01
C GLU A 747 -24.20 -4.34 -32.73
N ILE A 748 -24.29 -5.29 -31.79
CA ILE A 748 -23.16 -6.18 -31.48
C ILE A 748 -22.86 -7.07 -32.68
N ILE A 749 -23.87 -7.63 -33.36
CA ILE A 749 -23.70 -8.45 -34.56
C ILE A 749 -23.02 -7.65 -35.68
N ALA A 750 -23.51 -6.44 -35.95
CA ALA A 750 -22.92 -5.55 -36.94
C ALA A 750 -21.44 -5.20 -36.62
N ASP A 751 -21.09 -5.05 -35.34
CA ASP A 751 -19.71 -4.81 -34.89
C ASP A 751 -18.77 -6.00 -35.18
N PHE A 752 -19.32 -7.22 -35.25
CA PHE A 752 -18.59 -8.44 -35.61
C PHE A 752 -18.55 -8.71 -37.12
N GLU A 753 -19.60 -8.38 -37.87
CA GLU A 753 -19.68 -8.58 -39.33
C GLU A 753 -18.68 -7.70 -40.11
N GLY A 754 -18.26 -6.56 -39.55
CA GLY A 754 -17.29 -5.64 -40.16
C GLY A 754 -15.81 -5.84 -39.78
N ARG A 755 -15.48 -6.78 -38.87
CA ARG A 755 -14.12 -6.92 -38.32
C ARG A 755 -13.59 -8.34 -38.52
N ALA A 756 -12.71 -8.54 -39.51
CA ALA A 756 -11.91 -9.77 -39.57
C ALA A 756 -11.06 -9.88 -38.29
N HIS A 757 -11.31 -10.90 -37.47
CA HIS A 757 -10.55 -11.11 -36.25
C HIS A 757 -9.09 -11.43 -36.61
N LEU A 758 -8.21 -10.42 -36.51
CA LEU A 758 -6.79 -10.61 -36.75
C LEU A 758 -6.26 -11.63 -35.75
N SER A 759 -5.54 -12.64 -36.24
CA SER A 759 -4.81 -13.56 -35.36
C SER A 759 -3.81 -12.78 -34.51
N LEU A 760 -3.41 -13.31 -33.34
CA LEU A 760 -2.43 -12.63 -32.49
C LEU A 760 -1.16 -12.25 -33.25
N TRP A 761 -0.69 -13.13 -34.14
CA TRP A 761 0.45 -12.83 -35.01
C TRP A 761 0.19 -11.68 -35.97
N GLN A 762 -1.00 -11.61 -36.56
CA GLN A 762 -1.41 -10.49 -37.40
C GLN A 762 -1.57 -9.19 -36.59
N GLN A 763 -2.01 -9.27 -35.34
CA GLN A 763 -2.06 -8.12 -34.42
C GLN A 763 -0.66 -7.64 -34.05
N CYS A 764 0.29 -8.54 -33.78
CA CYS A 764 1.70 -8.18 -33.56
C CYS A 764 2.28 -7.49 -34.80
N LYS A 765 2.05 -8.07 -35.99
CA LYS A 765 2.50 -7.46 -37.24
C LYS A 765 1.86 -6.09 -37.45
N ALA A 766 0.56 -5.96 -37.21
CA ALA A 766 -0.17 -4.69 -37.32
C ALA A 766 0.32 -3.62 -36.32
N SER A 767 0.64 -4.03 -35.09
CA SER A 767 1.16 -3.12 -34.05
C SER A 767 2.51 -2.51 -34.42
N CYS A 768 3.28 -3.17 -35.28
CA CYS A 768 4.59 -2.70 -35.72
C CYS A 768 4.56 -2.10 -37.14
N LYS A 769 3.40 -1.92 -37.77
CA LYS A 769 3.31 -1.36 -39.14
C LYS A 769 3.62 0.12 -39.19
N ASP A 770 3.13 0.87 -38.22
CA ASP A 770 3.25 2.32 -38.15
C ASP A 770 3.65 2.77 -36.73
N ALA A 771 4.44 3.84 -36.65
CA ALA A 771 4.97 4.35 -35.38
C ALA A 771 3.87 4.79 -34.41
N THR A 772 2.74 5.28 -34.94
CA THR A 772 1.59 5.75 -34.18
C THR A 772 0.88 4.59 -33.46
N THR A 773 0.55 3.53 -34.17
CA THR A 773 -0.05 2.30 -33.62
C THR A 773 0.92 1.62 -32.67
N PHE A 774 2.21 1.56 -33.02
CA PHE A 774 3.26 1.03 -32.14
C PHE A 774 3.26 1.76 -30.80
N TYR A 775 3.30 3.10 -30.84
CA TYR A 775 3.30 3.91 -29.62
C TYR A 775 2.03 3.74 -28.79
N ARG A 776 0.85 3.70 -29.42
CA ARG A 776 -0.44 3.48 -28.74
C ARG A 776 -0.51 2.14 -28.01
N VAL A 777 0.09 1.09 -28.58
CA VAL A 777 0.23 -0.21 -27.91
C VAL A 777 1.28 -0.12 -26.78
N PHE A 778 2.39 0.58 -27.02
CA PHE A 778 3.50 0.69 -26.08
C PHE A 778 3.18 1.56 -24.84
N ILE A 779 2.27 2.53 -24.94
CA ILE A 779 1.77 3.32 -23.80
C ILE A 779 1.23 2.40 -22.69
N ALA A 780 0.52 1.32 -23.04
CA ALA A 780 0.00 0.35 -22.07
C ALA A 780 1.13 -0.27 -21.24
N ILE A 781 2.24 -0.62 -21.89
CA ILE A 781 3.42 -1.23 -21.26
C ILE A 781 4.10 -0.21 -20.34
N ILE A 782 4.38 1.00 -20.85
CA ILE A 782 5.07 2.04 -20.07
C ILE A 782 4.25 2.46 -18.84
N LEU A 783 2.93 2.63 -18.99
CA LEU A 783 2.05 2.98 -17.87
C LEU A 783 2.05 1.92 -16.77
N MET A 784 1.98 0.64 -17.16
CA MET A 784 1.95 -0.46 -16.20
C MET A 784 3.32 -0.69 -15.56
N PHE A 785 4.41 -0.45 -16.29
CA PHE A 785 5.75 -0.35 -15.71
C PHE A 785 5.78 0.72 -14.61
N PHE A 786 5.45 1.97 -14.95
CA PHE A 786 5.52 3.07 -14.00
C PHE A 786 4.60 2.92 -12.79
N GLN A 787 3.41 2.34 -12.97
CA GLN A 787 2.52 2.05 -11.85
C GLN A 787 3.17 1.14 -10.79
N GLN A 788 4.01 0.18 -11.20
CA GLN A 788 4.73 -0.69 -10.25
C GLN A 788 5.89 0.06 -9.57
N TRP A 789 6.61 0.88 -10.33
CA TRP A 789 7.75 1.65 -9.86
C TRP A 789 7.41 2.83 -8.96
N THR A 790 6.12 3.12 -8.70
CA THR A 790 5.75 4.08 -7.67
C THR A 790 6.12 3.62 -6.25
N GLY A 791 6.49 2.35 -6.06
CA GLY A 791 6.78 1.77 -4.73
C GLY A 791 5.53 1.40 -3.91
N THR A 792 4.33 1.41 -4.51
CA THR A 792 3.09 1.10 -3.76
C THR A 792 3.09 -0.33 -3.24
N ASN A 793 3.56 -1.31 -4.03
CA ASN A 793 3.56 -2.71 -3.64
C ASN A 793 4.63 -3.01 -2.59
N ALA A 794 5.78 -2.32 -2.66
CA ALA A 794 6.76 -2.33 -1.59
C ALA A 794 6.14 -1.91 -0.25
N ILE A 795 5.40 -0.80 -0.22
CA ILE A 795 4.70 -0.35 0.99
C ILE A 795 3.60 -1.33 1.40
N ASN A 796 2.75 -1.80 0.50
CA ASN A 796 1.62 -2.67 0.87
C ASN A 796 2.07 -4.02 1.43
N ILE A 797 3.12 -4.60 0.85
CA ILE A 797 3.62 -5.93 1.21
C ILE A 797 4.51 -5.85 2.45
N TYR A 798 5.35 -4.82 2.56
CA TYR A 798 6.32 -4.70 3.65
C TYR A 798 5.94 -3.61 4.67
N SER A 799 4.66 -3.22 4.74
CA SER A 799 4.21 -2.17 5.64
C SER A 799 4.54 -2.42 7.11
N PRO A 800 4.42 -3.64 7.67
CA PRO A 800 4.79 -3.86 9.07
C PRO A 800 6.26 -3.51 9.34
N GLN A 801 7.17 -3.95 8.47
CA GLN A 801 8.60 -3.68 8.60
C GLN A 801 8.93 -2.20 8.39
N ILE A 802 8.24 -1.54 7.46
CA ILE A 802 8.39 -0.10 7.22
C ILE A 802 7.91 0.71 8.43
N PHE A 803 6.74 0.41 9.00
CA PHE A 803 6.25 1.10 10.19
C PHE A 803 7.11 0.84 11.43
N GLU A 804 7.64 -0.37 11.58
CA GLU A 804 8.62 -0.68 12.62
C GLU A 804 9.89 0.17 12.46
N SER A 805 10.41 0.32 11.23
CA SER A 805 11.57 1.18 10.94
C SER A 805 11.33 2.68 11.25
N LEU A 806 10.07 3.11 11.29
CA LEU A 806 9.67 4.49 11.61
C LEU A 806 9.44 4.73 13.11
N GLY A 807 9.67 3.72 13.96
CA GLY A 807 9.60 3.85 15.41
C GLY A 807 8.30 3.38 16.05
N ILE A 808 7.40 2.72 15.30
CA ILE A 808 6.23 2.05 15.91
C ILE A 808 6.70 0.78 16.60
N THR A 809 6.82 0.83 17.92
CA THR A 809 7.25 -0.31 18.75
C THR A 809 6.07 -1.20 19.12
N GLY A 810 6.20 -2.51 18.89
CA GLY A 810 5.23 -3.54 19.26
C GLY A 810 4.53 -4.17 18.05
N LYS A 811 4.38 -5.51 18.06
CA LYS A 811 3.75 -6.25 16.96
C LYS A 811 2.28 -5.86 16.75
N SER A 812 1.53 -5.76 17.84
CA SER A 812 0.10 -5.40 17.81
C SER A 812 -0.12 -3.94 17.35
N SER A 813 0.70 -3.00 17.83
CA SER A 813 0.66 -1.58 17.40
C SER A 813 1.09 -1.39 15.93
N GLY A 814 2.10 -2.13 15.47
CA GLY A 814 2.53 -2.13 14.06
C GLY A 814 1.44 -2.66 13.12
N LEU A 815 0.85 -3.82 13.43
CA LEU A 815 -0.25 -4.37 12.64
C LEU A 815 -1.50 -3.50 12.68
N PHE A 816 -1.82 -2.90 13.83
CA PHE A 816 -2.90 -1.94 13.93
C PHE A 816 -2.67 -0.75 12.99
N ALA A 817 -1.46 -0.18 12.96
CA ALA A 817 -1.10 0.92 12.05
C ALA A 817 -1.28 0.54 10.57
N THR A 818 -0.97 -0.71 10.18
CA THR A 818 -1.25 -1.23 8.83
C THR A 818 -2.75 -1.34 8.53
N GLY A 819 -3.57 -1.75 9.51
CA GLY A 819 -5.02 -1.75 9.39
C GLY A 819 -5.58 -0.37 9.06
N ILE A 820 -5.05 0.66 9.73
CA ILE A 820 -5.44 2.06 9.50
C ILE A 820 -5.00 2.55 8.12
N TYR A 821 -3.79 2.19 7.70
CA TYR A 821 -3.31 2.44 6.35
C TYR A 821 -4.26 1.86 5.30
N GLY A 822 -4.77 0.65 5.52
CA GLY A 822 -5.82 0.04 4.70
C GLY A 822 -7.10 0.88 4.64
N VAL A 823 -7.60 1.37 5.79
CA VAL A 823 -8.81 2.20 5.85
C VAL A 823 -8.64 3.50 5.07
N VAL A 824 -7.54 4.21 5.29
CA VAL A 824 -7.21 5.44 4.56
C VAL A 824 -7.19 5.15 3.05
N LYS A 825 -6.56 4.04 2.64
CA LYS A 825 -6.48 3.64 1.24
C LYS A 825 -7.85 3.39 0.60
N VAL A 826 -8.76 2.68 1.28
CA VAL A 826 -10.11 2.43 0.79
C VAL A 826 -10.90 3.73 0.66
N VAL A 827 -10.85 4.60 1.67
CA VAL A 827 -11.54 5.90 1.64
C VAL A 827 -11.00 6.74 0.49
N CYS A 828 -9.68 6.93 0.39
CA CYS A 828 -9.06 7.74 -0.64
C CYS A 828 -9.34 7.23 -2.05
N THR A 829 -9.27 5.91 -2.25
CA THR A 829 -9.57 5.29 -3.56
C THR A 829 -11.05 5.42 -3.91
N SER A 830 -11.95 5.24 -2.95
CA SER A 830 -13.39 5.45 -3.15
C SER A 830 -13.68 6.89 -3.58
N LEU A 831 -13.08 7.86 -2.88
CA LEU A 831 -13.19 9.28 -3.23
C LEU A 831 -12.60 9.55 -4.63
N ALA A 832 -11.42 9.04 -4.94
CA ALA A 832 -10.79 9.22 -6.23
C ALA A 832 -11.63 8.63 -7.39
N LEU A 833 -12.19 7.43 -7.21
CA LEU A 833 -13.09 6.79 -8.18
C LEU A 833 -14.38 7.57 -8.37
N MET A 834 -14.99 8.07 -7.29
CA MET A 834 -16.23 8.84 -7.35
C MET A 834 -16.04 10.24 -7.95
N PHE A 835 -14.88 10.86 -7.70
CA PHE A 835 -14.72 12.30 -7.87
C PHE A 835 -13.61 12.69 -8.84
N ALA A 836 -12.43 12.07 -8.77
CA ALA A 836 -11.24 12.54 -9.49
C ALA A 836 -11.15 12.04 -10.93
N LEU A 837 -11.41 10.74 -11.15
CA LEU A 837 -11.13 10.05 -12.42
C LEU A 837 -11.73 10.73 -13.65
N GLU A 838 -13.00 11.10 -13.59
CA GLU A 838 -13.68 11.68 -14.76
C GLU A 838 -13.44 13.18 -14.92
N GLN A 839 -12.88 13.86 -13.91
CA GLN A 839 -12.94 15.33 -13.82
C GLN A 839 -11.60 16.02 -13.84
N ALA A 840 -10.59 15.42 -13.22
CA ALA A 840 -9.27 16.03 -13.13
C ALA A 840 -8.46 15.92 -14.45
N GLY A 841 -8.93 15.14 -15.43
CA GLY A 841 -8.13 14.83 -16.64
C GLY A 841 -7.15 13.71 -16.34
N ARG A 842 -6.86 12.85 -17.32
CA ARG A 842 -5.99 11.69 -17.09
C ARG A 842 -4.56 12.16 -16.84
N LYS A 843 -4.09 13.12 -17.63
CA LYS A 843 -2.72 13.65 -17.58
C LYS A 843 -2.41 14.37 -16.27
N MET A 844 -3.27 15.31 -15.87
CA MET A 844 -3.04 16.10 -14.65
C MET A 844 -3.17 15.26 -13.38
N SER A 845 -4.03 14.24 -13.39
CA SER A 845 -4.16 13.30 -12.26
C SER A 845 -2.87 12.49 -12.04
N LEU A 846 -2.25 12.01 -13.13
CA LEU A 846 -0.97 11.29 -13.06
C LEU A 846 0.18 12.20 -12.60
N ILE A 847 0.25 13.44 -13.07
CA ILE A 847 1.27 14.42 -12.65
C ILE A 847 1.11 14.76 -11.17
N ALA A 848 -0.08 15.19 -10.75
CA ALA A 848 -0.34 15.58 -9.36
C ALA A 848 -0.15 14.39 -8.40
N GLY A 849 -0.62 13.20 -8.79
CA GLY A 849 -0.44 11.98 -8.02
C GLY A 849 1.04 11.63 -7.83
N ALA A 850 1.83 11.61 -8.92
CA ALA A 850 3.27 11.34 -8.84
C ALA A 850 4.03 12.39 -8.03
N LEU A 851 3.64 13.67 -8.10
CA LEU A 851 4.29 14.73 -7.32
C LEU A 851 4.08 14.52 -5.82
N ILE A 852 2.85 14.21 -5.40
CA ILE A 852 2.54 13.89 -4.00
C ILE A 852 3.34 12.66 -3.55
N GLN A 853 3.44 11.63 -4.40
CA GLN A 853 4.20 10.43 -4.10
C GLN A 853 5.71 10.71 -3.98
N ALA A 854 6.27 11.52 -4.89
CA ALA A 854 7.69 11.89 -4.87
C ALA A 854 8.06 12.63 -3.59
N ILE A 855 7.27 13.65 -3.22
CA ILE A 855 7.49 14.43 -1.98
C ILE A 855 7.44 13.52 -0.76
N SER A 856 6.44 12.65 -0.66
CA SER A 856 6.31 11.70 0.46
C SER A 856 7.51 10.75 0.55
N MET A 857 7.91 10.15 -0.57
CA MET A 857 9.03 9.21 -0.61
C MET A 857 10.37 9.87 -0.28
N TYR A 858 10.61 11.09 -0.78
CA TYR A 858 11.80 11.86 -0.42
C TYR A 858 11.82 12.21 1.06
N TYR A 859 10.70 12.64 1.63
CA TYR A 859 10.63 12.94 3.06
C TYR A 859 10.96 11.70 3.90
N ILE A 860 10.34 10.54 3.61
CA ILE A 860 10.57 9.29 4.33
C ILE A 860 12.06 8.88 4.23
N GLY A 861 12.64 8.95 3.04
CA GLY A 861 14.06 8.63 2.82
C GLY A 861 15.00 9.57 3.57
N ILE A 862 14.80 10.89 3.46
CA ILE A 862 15.64 11.88 4.15
C ILE A 862 15.51 11.74 5.68
N TYR A 863 14.29 11.52 6.19
CA TYR A 863 14.06 11.31 7.61
C TYR A 863 14.86 10.11 8.14
N GLN A 864 14.81 8.97 7.45
CA GLN A 864 15.56 7.77 7.83
C GLN A 864 17.08 7.95 7.71
N ALA A 865 17.55 8.80 6.78
CA ALA A 865 18.97 9.13 6.64
C ALA A 865 19.50 9.97 7.81
N VAL A 866 18.71 10.95 8.28
CA VAL A 866 19.12 11.90 9.33
C VAL A 866 18.92 11.32 10.74
N HIS A 867 17.87 10.53 10.94
CA HIS A 867 17.50 10.00 12.26
C HIS A 867 17.67 8.48 12.33
N THR A 868 18.93 8.05 12.40
CA THR A 868 19.33 6.63 12.52
C THR A 868 19.06 6.04 13.91
N SER A 869 18.86 6.89 14.90
CA SER A 869 18.45 6.49 16.26
C SER A 869 16.94 6.33 16.29
N GLY A 870 16.42 5.12 16.48
CA GLY A 870 14.98 4.80 16.57
C GLY A 870 14.24 5.41 17.76
N THR A 871 14.70 6.55 18.27
CA THR A 871 14.01 7.39 19.23
C THR A 871 12.84 8.09 18.55
N VAL A 872 11.65 7.92 19.11
CA VAL A 872 10.44 8.59 18.62
C VAL A 872 10.58 10.10 18.88
N ILE A 873 10.79 10.85 17.81
CA ILE A 873 10.88 12.32 17.79
C ILE A 873 9.74 12.89 16.95
N PRO A 874 9.37 14.18 17.08
CA PRO A 874 8.32 14.79 16.25
C PRO A 874 8.43 14.51 14.75
N ALA A 875 9.66 14.40 14.22
CA ALA A 875 9.91 14.06 12.82
C ALA A 875 9.48 12.63 12.43
N SER A 876 9.49 11.66 13.37
CA SER A 876 8.99 10.29 13.17
C SER A 876 7.49 10.27 12.88
N TYR A 877 6.73 11.13 13.57
CA TYR A 877 5.29 11.31 13.37
C TYR A 877 4.98 11.81 11.96
N ALA A 878 5.77 12.77 11.49
CA ALA A 878 5.65 13.30 10.14
C ALA A 878 5.99 12.25 9.08
N ALA A 879 7.02 11.42 9.27
CA ALA A 879 7.37 10.36 8.32
C ALA A 879 6.21 9.36 8.12
N ILE A 880 5.53 9.00 9.20
CA ILE A 880 4.35 8.12 9.16
C ILE A 880 3.16 8.84 8.50
N ALA A 881 2.96 10.14 8.75
CA ALA A 881 1.97 10.93 8.01
C ALA A 881 2.24 10.94 6.49
N PHE A 882 3.50 11.05 6.07
CA PHE A 882 3.88 10.98 4.66
C PHE A 882 3.64 9.60 4.03
N VAL A 883 3.69 8.50 4.79
CA VAL A 883 3.24 7.18 4.31
C VAL A 883 1.74 7.21 3.95
N TYR A 884 0.90 7.87 4.75
CA TYR A 884 -0.53 8.03 4.43
C TYR A 884 -0.75 9.01 3.27
N ILE A 885 0.02 10.10 3.20
CA ILE A 885 -0.07 11.07 2.09
C ILE A 885 0.36 10.45 0.76
N PHE A 886 1.35 9.56 0.77
CA PHE A 886 1.72 8.77 -0.41
C PHE A 886 0.51 8.00 -0.99
N VAL A 887 -0.34 7.42 -0.13
CA VAL A 887 -1.54 6.71 -0.57
C VAL A 887 -2.53 7.63 -1.26
N LEU A 888 -2.70 8.87 -0.77
CA LEU A 888 -3.54 9.88 -1.43
C LEU A 888 -3.06 10.11 -2.86
N GLY A 889 -1.75 10.37 -3.06
CA GLY A 889 -1.17 10.56 -4.39
C GLY A 889 -1.39 9.36 -5.31
N TYR A 890 -1.19 8.14 -4.80
CA TYR A 890 -1.45 6.92 -5.55
C TYR A 890 -2.93 6.77 -5.94
N SER A 891 -3.85 6.89 -4.99
CA SER A 891 -5.28 6.69 -5.22
C SER A 891 -5.87 7.66 -6.24
N PHE A 892 -5.45 8.93 -6.21
CA PHE A 892 -5.94 9.98 -7.11
C PHE A 892 -5.28 9.97 -8.50
N GLY A 893 -4.06 9.44 -8.63
CA GLY A 893 -3.34 9.35 -9.89
C GLY A 893 -3.12 7.91 -10.33
N TRP A 894 -1.98 7.34 -9.94
CA TRP A 894 -1.42 6.10 -10.49
C TRP A 894 -2.16 4.82 -10.13
N GLY A 895 -3.14 4.86 -9.23
CA GLY A 895 -3.94 3.71 -8.85
C GLY A 895 -4.95 3.28 -9.92
N SER A 896 -5.80 4.21 -10.37
CA SER A 896 -6.92 3.91 -11.27
C SER A 896 -6.74 4.47 -12.68
N VAL A 897 -6.03 5.59 -12.84
CA VAL A 897 -5.86 6.27 -14.12
C VAL A 897 -5.08 5.43 -15.15
N PRO A 898 -3.98 4.71 -14.80
CA PRO A 898 -3.26 3.90 -15.79
C PRO A 898 -4.13 2.83 -16.44
N TRP A 899 -5.05 2.23 -15.69
CA TRP A 899 -6.00 1.23 -16.20
C TRP A 899 -6.97 1.84 -17.22
N ALA A 900 -7.46 3.06 -16.95
CA ALA A 900 -8.33 3.78 -17.88
C ALA A 900 -7.58 4.19 -19.15
N VAL A 901 -6.40 4.80 -19.02
CA VAL A 901 -5.60 5.27 -20.16
C VAL A 901 -5.16 4.11 -21.05
N MET A 902 -4.77 2.97 -20.45
CA MET A 902 -4.47 1.74 -21.19
C MET A 902 -5.66 1.29 -22.04
N ALA A 903 -6.88 1.34 -21.50
CA ALA A 903 -8.08 0.97 -22.23
C ALA A 903 -8.52 2.01 -23.28
N GLU A 904 -8.15 3.28 -23.11
CA GLU A 904 -8.50 4.38 -24.02
C GLU A 904 -7.54 4.48 -25.21
N CYS A 905 -6.23 4.31 -25.00
CA CYS A 905 -5.21 4.46 -26.05
C CYS A 905 -5.14 3.25 -27.01
N ALA A 906 -5.51 2.07 -26.52
CA ALA A 906 -5.39 0.80 -27.25
C ALA A 906 -6.19 0.81 -28.57
N PRO A 907 -5.54 0.65 -29.74
CA PRO A 907 -6.23 0.63 -31.03
C PRO A 907 -7.19 -0.54 -31.14
N ASN A 908 -8.38 -0.33 -31.72
CA ASN A 908 -9.44 -1.34 -31.76
C ASN A 908 -9.00 -2.70 -32.34
N HIS A 909 -8.15 -2.71 -33.37
CA HIS A 909 -7.70 -3.93 -34.05
C HIS A 909 -6.52 -4.63 -33.36
N THR A 910 -5.81 -3.96 -32.43
CA THR A 910 -4.70 -4.53 -31.62
C THR A 910 -5.00 -4.47 -30.12
N ARG A 911 -6.24 -4.17 -29.75
CA ARG A 911 -6.66 -3.89 -28.37
C ARG A 911 -6.35 -5.06 -27.43
N THR A 912 -6.69 -6.28 -27.87
CA THR A 912 -6.45 -7.50 -27.10
C THR A 912 -4.96 -7.66 -26.78
N LEU A 913 -4.09 -7.47 -27.77
CA LEU A 913 -2.64 -7.53 -27.60
C LEU A 913 -2.14 -6.44 -26.64
N ALA A 914 -2.53 -5.19 -26.85
CA ALA A 914 -2.09 -4.06 -26.02
C ALA A 914 -2.47 -4.23 -24.54
N MET A 915 -3.73 -4.62 -24.29
CA MET A 915 -4.22 -4.84 -22.91
C MET A 915 -3.50 -6.02 -22.25
N ALA A 916 -3.28 -7.13 -22.97
CA ALA A 916 -2.57 -8.28 -22.43
C ALA A 916 -1.09 -7.97 -22.14
N LEU A 917 -0.39 -7.27 -23.04
CA LEU A 917 1.00 -6.85 -22.82
C LEU A 917 1.12 -5.89 -21.63
N GLY A 918 0.18 -4.95 -21.48
CA GLY A 918 0.13 -4.07 -20.30
C GLY A 918 -0.06 -4.85 -19.00
N LEU A 919 -0.99 -5.80 -18.96
CA LEU A 919 -1.25 -6.67 -17.81
C LEU A 919 -0.06 -7.58 -17.46
N MET A 920 0.56 -8.21 -18.46
CA MET A 920 1.78 -9.00 -18.27
C MET A 920 2.91 -8.12 -17.72
N THR A 921 3.06 -6.90 -18.23
CA THR A 921 4.05 -5.93 -17.73
C THR A 921 3.76 -5.55 -16.27
N ASN A 922 2.49 -5.34 -15.91
CA ASN A 922 2.09 -5.07 -14.54
C ASN A 922 2.57 -6.16 -13.58
N TRP A 923 2.29 -7.42 -13.91
CA TRP A 923 2.68 -8.55 -13.06
C TRP A 923 4.17 -8.82 -13.05
N LEU A 924 4.85 -8.62 -14.19
CA LEU A 924 6.31 -8.75 -14.28
C LEU A 924 7.01 -7.76 -13.34
N PHE A 925 6.63 -6.48 -13.37
CA PHE A 925 7.27 -5.49 -12.51
C PHE A 925 6.78 -5.56 -11.07
N ASN A 926 5.58 -6.08 -10.81
CA ASN A 926 5.15 -6.46 -9.45
C ASN A 926 6.06 -7.56 -8.87
N PHE A 927 6.40 -8.58 -9.68
CA PHE A 927 7.37 -9.61 -9.32
C PHE A 927 8.75 -9.00 -9.01
N VAL A 928 9.27 -8.14 -9.89
CA VAL A 928 10.57 -7.48 -9.70
C VAL A 928 10.59 -6.68 -8.39
N ILE A 929 9.62 -5.78 -8.18
CA ILE A 929 9.55 -4.93 -6.99
C ILE A 929 9.40 -5.77 -5.73
N SER A 930 8.53 -6.78 -5.72
CA SER A 930 8.35 -7.67 -4.58
C SER A 930 9.62 -8.43 -4.22
N LYS A 931 10.41 -8.85 -5.22
CA LYS A 931 11.67 -9.58 -5.00
C LYS A 931 12.77 -8.68 -4.47
N ILE A 932 12.97 -7.49 -5.06
CA ILE A 932 14.10 -6.63 -4.74
C ILE A 932 13.89 -5.79 -3.47
N THR A 933 12.64 -5.47 -3.11
CA THR A 933 12.35 -4.53 -2.01
C THR A 933 13.00 -4.92 -0.68
N PRO A 934 12.91 -6.17 -0.18
CA PRO A 934 13.58 -6.54 1.07
C PRO A 934 15.08 -6.33 0.99
N THR A 935 15.69 -6.67 -0.15
CA THR A 935 17.14 -6.53 -0.37
C THR A 935 17.54 -5.06 -0.41
N LEU A 936 16.73 -4.19 -1.04
CA LEU A 936 16.96 -2.74 -1.02
C LEU A 936 16.87 -2.18 0.40
N LEU A 937 15.85 -2.57 1.17
CA LEU A 937 15.69 -2.12 2.56
C LEU A 937 16.85 -2.60 3.46
N ASP A 938 17.42 -3.77 3.20
CA ASP A 938 18.57 -4.31 3.93
C ASP A 938 19.90 -3.63 3.53
N THR A 939 20.12 -3.41 2.23
CA THR A 939 21.42 -2.96 1.70
C THR A 939 21.58 -1.44 1.64
N ILE A 940 20.58 -0.73 1.10
CA ILE A 940 20.62 0.73 0.93
C ILE A 940 19.71 1.46 1.93
N GLY A 941 18.90 0.74 2.72
CA GLY A 941 18.06 1.29 3.77
C GLY A 941 17.16 2.43 3.25
N PHE A 942 17.44 3.64 3.73
CA PHE A 942 16.73 4.87 3.36
C PHE A 942 16.77 5.17 1.84
N GLY A 943 17.84 4.74 1.15
CA GLY A 943 18.00 4.92 -0.30
C GLY A 943 16.88 4.26 -1.12
N THR A 944 16.21 3.25 -0.55
CA THR A 944 15.04 2.60 -1.18
C THR A 944 13.92 3.58 -1.46
N PHE A 945 13.63 4.47 -0.50
CA PHE A 945 12.57 5.46 -0.64
C PHE A 945 12.99 6.58 -1.61
N LEU A 946 14.26 6.99 -1.60
CA LEU A 946 14.80 7.95 -2.56
C LEU A 946 14.75 7.44 -4.00
N LEU A 947 14.98 6.14 -4.20
CA LEU A 947 14.84 5.47 -5.50
C LEU A 947 13.41 5.57 -6.03
N PHE A 948 12.41 5.18 -5.22
CA PHE A 948 11.00 5.29 -5.61
C PHE A 948 10.54 6.74 -5.82
N GLY A 949 11.03 7.68 -4.99
CA GLY A 949 10.80 9.11 -5.17
C GLY A 949 11.34 9.61 -6.51
N SER A 950 12.54 9.17 -6.90
CA SER A 950 13.18 9.56 -8.16
C SER A 950 12.46 8.98 -9.38
N PHE A 951 12.01 7.72 -9.32
CA PHE A 951 11.14 7.16 -10.34
C PHE A 951 9.83 7.95 -10.47
N SER A 952 9.25 8.42 -9.36
CA SER A 952 8.06 9.27 -9.39
C SER A 952 8.31 10.60 -10.12
N ILE A 953 9.52 11.18 -10.05
CA ILE A 953 9.89 12.34 -10.86
C ILE A 953 10.00 11.99 -12.35
N VAL A 954 10.66 10.87 -12.69
CA VAL A 954 10.75 10.39 -14.08
C VAL A 954 9.35 10.18 -14.68
N MET A 955 8.42 9.65 -13.89
CA MET A 955 7.02 9.47 -14.28
C MET A 955 6.32 10.81 -14.60
N ILE A 956 6.60 11.86 -13.82
CA ILE A 956 6.07 13.22 -14.09
C ILE A 956 6.59 13.70 -15.44
N LEU A 957 7.90 13.62 -15.65
CA LEU A 957 8.53 14.05 -16.92
C LEU A 957 7.93 13.27 -18.10
N TRP A 958 7.83 11.94 -17.98
CA TRP A 958 7.25 11.12 -19.03
C TRP A 958 5.79 11.52 -19.32
N THR A 959 4.98 11.74 -18.29
CA THR A 959 3.58 12.15 -18.44
C THR A 959 3.45 13.52 -19.11
N ILE A 960 4.35 14.47 -18.80
CA ILE A 960 4.37 15.80 -19.41
C ILE A 960 4.69 15.73 -20.90
N PHE A 961 5.74 14.99 -21.28
CA PHE A 961 6.28 15.01 -22.64
C PHE A 961 5.67 13.96 -23.58
N PHE A 962 5.18 12.82 -23.06
CA PHE A 962 4.85 11.67 -23.89
C PHE A 962 3.42 11.14 -23.71
N LEU A 963 2.66 11.64 -22.72
CA LEU A 963 1.26 11.26 -22.56
C LEU A 963 0.32 12.40 -23.00
N PRO A 964 -0.45 12.24 -24.09
CA PRO A 964 -1.47 13.20 -24.46
C PRO A 964 -2.71 13.05 -23.57
N GLU A 965 -3.52 14.11 -23.46
CA GLU A 965 -4.75 14.06 -22.69
C GLU A 965 -5.84 13.28 -23.45
N THR A 966 -6.40 12.26 -22.81
CA THR A 966 -7.45 11.40 -23.39
C THR A 966 -8.86 11.79 -22.92
N LYS A 967 -8.98 12.68 -21.93
CA LYS A 967 -10.27 13.07 -21.36
C LYS A 967 -11.19 13.70 -22.40
N GLY A 968 -12.40 13.15 -22.50
CA GLY A 968 -13.50 13.72 -23.29
C GLY A 968 -13.41 13.43 -24.79
N ILE A 969 -12.45 12.62 -25.20
CA ILE A 969 -12.26 12.18 -26.59
C ILE A 969 -12.96 10.83 -26.75
N SER A 970 -13.72 10.66 -27.83
CA SER A 970 -14.37 9.38 -28.11
C SER A 970 -13.34 8.32 -28.51
N LEU A 971 -13.60 7.05 -28.19
CA LEU A 971 -12.67 5.95 -28.53
C LEU A 971 -12.39 5.85 -30.04
N GLU A 972 -13.36 6.21 -30.88
CA GLU A 972 -13.19 6.19 -32.33
C GLU A 972 -12.22 7.28 -32.81
N HIS A 973 -12.21 8.46 -32.17
CA HIS A 973 -11.39 9.62 -32.57
C HIS A 973 -10.07 9.72 -31.79
N ILE A 974 -9.74 8.74 -30.94
CA ILE A 974 -8.50 8.77 -30.16
C ILE A 974 -7.25 8.71 -31.06
N HIS A 975 -7.39 8.20 -32.29
CA HIS A 975 -6.29 8.09 -33.25
C HIS A 975 -5.77 9.46 -33.71
N GLU A 976 -6.65 10.44 -33.89
CA GLU A 976 -6.34 11.83 -34.30
C GLU A 976 -5.38 12.52 -33.32
N VAL A 977 -5.46 12.16 -32.04
CA VAL A 977 -4.59 12.71 -30.99
C VAL A 977 -3.12 12.35 -31.22
N PHE A 978 -2.86 11.22 -31.89
CA PHE A 978 -1.53 10.71 -32.15
C PHE A 978 -1.01 11.02 -33.57
N GLU A 979 -1.79 11.74 -34.38
CA GLU A 979 -1.36 12.17 -35.73
C GLU A 979 -0.40 13.37 -35.68
N GLU A 980 -0.56 14.26 -34.69
CA GLU A 980 0.41 15.31 -34.41
C GLU A 980 1.68 14.75 -33.72
N PRO A 981 2.86 15.38 -33.89
CA PRO A 981 4.05 15.00 -33.14
C PRO A 981 3.78 14.96 -31.64
N LEU A 982 3.95 13.77 -31.05
CA LEU A 982 3.51 13.43 -29.69
C LEU A 982 3.97 14.43 -28.62
N VAL A 983 5.22 14.87 -28.68
CA VAL A 983 5.80 15.80 -27.70
C VAL A 983 5.14 17.18 -27.79
N LYS A 984 4.93 17.66 -29.02
CA LYS A 984 4.24 18.93 -29.27
C LYS A 984 2.80 18.87 -28.76
N ARG A 985 2.10 17.77 -29.02
CA ARG A 985 0.73 17.56 -28.55
C ARG A 985 0.67 17.49 -27.02
N SER A 986 1.52 16.65 -26.43
CA SER A 986 1.58 16.46 -24.99
C SER A 986 1.89 17.77 -24.25
N LEU A 987 2.82 18.59 -24.75
CA LEU A 987 3.10 19.90 -24.16
C LEU A 987 1.97 20.91 -24.36
N ALA A 988 1.29 20.89 -25.50
CA ALA A 988 0.12 21.74 -25.73
C ALA A 988 -1.01 21.42 -24.72
N ASP A 989 -1.16 20.15 -24.35
CA ASP A 989 -2.15 19.70 -23.37
C ASP A 989 -1.86 20.20 -21.93
N MET A 990 -0.65 20.69 -21.64
CA MET A 990 -0.31 21.31 -20.35
C MET A 990 -0.95 22.71 -20.16
N ARG A 991 -1.42 23.37 -21.23
CA ARG A 991 -2.00 24.72 -21.18
C ARG A 991 -3.43 24.73 -20.57
N PRO A 992 -3.87 25.80 -19.88
CA PRO A 992 -5.12 25.83 -19.11
C PRO A 992 -6.42 25.59 -19.92
N SER A 993 -7.49 25.19 -19.21
CA SER A 993 -8.66 24.49 -19.78
C SER A 993 -9.52 25.27 -20.78
N ARG A 994 -9.42 26.60 -20.85
CA ARG A 994 -10.22 27.42 -21.79
C ARG A 994 -9.72 27.32 -23.23
N ALA A 995 -8.40 27.28 -23.43
CA ALA A 995 -7.80 27.05 -24.76
C ALA A 995 -8.07 25.63 -25.28
N ARG A 996 -8.14 24.64 -24.37
CA ARG A 996 -8.44 23.23 -24.69
C ARG A 996 -9.90 23.01 -25.09
N ALA A 997 -10.86 23.59 -24.37
CA ALA A 997 -12.28 23.48 -24.71
C ALA A 997 -12.59 24.10 -26.09
N ARG A 998 -12.04 25.29 -26.35
CA ARG A 998 -12.18 25.98 -27.65
C ARG A 998 -11.56 25.18 -28.80
N ARG A 999 -10.43 24.49 -28.58
CA ARG A 999 -9.76 23.68 -29.61
C ARG A 999 -10.42 22.30 -29.82
N ALA A 1000 -11.00 21.70 -28.78
CA ALA A 1000 -11.80 20.47 -28.89
C ALA A 1000 -13.14 20.70 -29.61
N GLU A 1001 -13.78 21.86 -29.39
CA GLU A 1001 -14.93 22.31 -30.20
C GLU A 1001 -14.53 22.52 -31.66
N VAL A 1002 -13.36 23.12 -31.94
CA VAL A 1002 -12.86 23.30 -33.31
C VAL A 1002 -12.58 21.96 -33.99
N LEU A 1003 -11.95 20.99 -33.31
CA LEU A 1003 -11.69 19.64 -33.86
C LEU A 1003 -12.99 18.85 -34.11
N GLN A 1004 -13.99 18.96 -33.23
CA GLN A 1004 -15.31 18.38 -33.46
C GLN A 1004 -16.04 19.07 -34.63
N GLY A 1005 -15.92 20.39 -34.74
CA GLY A 1005 -16.52 21.16 -35.84
C GLY A 1005 -15.88 20.90 -37.20
N THR A 1006 -14.56 20.67 -37.26
CA THR A 1006 -13.87 20.29 -38.51
C THR A 1006 -14.21 18.86 -38.93
N ALA A 1007 -14.32 17.91 -37.99
CA ALA A 1007 -14.74 16.54 -38.30
C ALA A 1007 -16.19 16.47 -38.83
N GLU A 1008 -17.09 17.30 -38.31
CA GLU A 1008 -18.45 17.44 -38.83
C GLU A 1008 -18.49 18.09 -40.23
N ALA A 1009 -17.56 19.00 -40.54
CA ALA A 1009 -17.42 19.62 -41.85
C ALA A 1009 -16.80 18.66 -42.90
N ASP A 1010 -15.79 17.88 -42.52
CA ASP A 1010 -15.12 16.92 -43.41
C ASP A 1010 -16.02 15.71 -43.73
N ALA A 1011 -16.82 15.25 -42.76
CA ALA A 1011 -17.84 14.23 -42.98
C ALA A 1011 -18.99 14.72 -43.90
N TYR A 1012 -19.25 16.03 -43.94
CA TYR A 1012 -20.22 16.64 -44.85
C TYR A 1012 -19.65 16.76 -46.28
N GLY A 1013 -18.38 17.17 -46.41
CA GLY A 1013 -17.68 17.26 -47.70
C GLY A 1013 -17.53 15.90 -48.41
N GLN A 1014 -17.30 14.81 -47.66
CA GLN A 1014 -17.26 13.46 -48.23
C GLN A 1014 -18.64 12.92 -48.64
N MET A 1015 -19.75 13.47 -48.11
CA MET A 1015 -21.10 13.10 -48.54
C MET A 1015 -21.58 13.92 -49.75
N GLU A 1016 -21.11 15.15 -49.93
CA GLU A 1016 -21.42 15.96 -51.13
C GLU A 1016 -20.69 15.45 -52.39
N ASP A 1017 -19.48 14.90 -52.26
CA ASP A 1017 -18.72 14.34 -53.38
C ASP A 1017 -19.21 12.93 -53.81
N GLY A 1018 -20.14 12.35 -53.03
CA GLY A 1018 -20.72 11.02 -53.25
C GLY A 1018 -22.03 10.99 -54.04
N SER A 1019 -22.55 12.13 -54.52
CA SER A 1019 -23.89 12.14 -55.15
C SER A 1019 -24.08 13.14 -56.30
N VAL A 1020 -23.33 13.02 -57.40
CA VAL A 1020 -23.81 13.38 -58.75
C VAL A 1020 -23.09 12.54 -59.81
N GLY A 1021 -23.83 11.76 -60.61
CA GLY A 1021 -23.38 11.34 -61.95
C GLY A 1021 -23.49 9.84 -62.26
N ASP A 1022 -24.64 9.43 -62.80
CA ASP A 1022 -24.86 8.16 -63.47
C ASP A 1022 -24.06 8.06 -64.80
N THR A 1023 -23.80 6.83 -65.26
CA THR A 1023 -23.22 6.38 -66.54
C THR A 1023 -21.70 6.52 -66.80
N GLN A 1024 -20.94 5.45 -66.54
CA GLN A 1024 -20.07 4.80 -67.54
C GLN A 1024 -19.48 3.45 -67.05
N LYS A 1025 -19.50 2.45 -67.95
CA LYS A 1025 -19.05 1.06 -67.76
C LYS A 1025 -17.58 0.96 -67.31
N PRO A 1026 -17.17 -0.05 -66.52
CA PRO A 1026 -15.77 -0.25 -66.19
C PRO A 1026 -15.02 -0.84 -67.40
N ARG A 1027 -14.05 -0.08 -67.91
CA ARG A 1027 -13.06 -0.53 -68.88
C ARG A 1027 -11.98 -1.29 -68.12
N VAL A 1028 -11.79 -2.56 -68.49
CA VAL A 1028 -10.63 -3.37 -68.10
C VAL A 1028 -9.40 -2.74 -68.74
N GLU A 1029 -8.46 -2.26 -67.93
CA GLU A 1029 -7.11 -1.96 -68.39
C GLU A 1029 -6.09 -2.42 -67.34
N GLN A 1030 -5.26 -3.35 -67.81
CA GLN A 1030 -4.08 -3.88 -67.14
C GLN A 1030 -3.08 -2.76 -66.86
N ILE A 1031 -2.44 -2.77 -65.70
CA ILE A 1031 -1.11 -2.18 -65.55
C ILE A 1031 -0.20 -3.19 -64.87
N GLU A 1032 0.65 -3.79 -65.70
CA GLU A 1032 1.86 -4.50 -65.36
C GLU A 1032 2.85 -3.59 -64.62
N HIS A 1033 3.64 -4.23 -63.77
CA HIS A 1033 5.04 -3.92 -63.40
C HIS A 1033 5.66 -2.59 -63.87
N ARG A 1034 6.25 -1.86 -62.91
CA ARG A 1034 7.71 -1.60 -62.93
C ARG A 1034 8.26 -1.06 -61.59
N SER A 1035 9.30 -1.78 -61.14
CA SER A 1035 10.40 -1.47 -60.21
C SER A 1035 10.08 -0.91 -58.82
#